data_AF-A0A1F5PWL7-F1
#
_entry.id   AF-A0A1F5PWL7-F1
#
_cell.length_a   1.000
_cell.length_b   1.000
_cell.length_c   1.000
_cell.angle_alpha   90.00
_cell.angle_beta   90.00
_cell.angle_gamma   90.00
#
_symmetry.space_group_name_H-M   'P 1'
#
loop_
_entity.id
_entity.type
_entity.pdbx_description
1 polymer ?
#
loop_
_entity_poly.entity_id
_entity_poly.type
_entity_poly.pdbx_seq_one_letter_code
_entity_poly.pdbx_strand_id
1 'polypeptide(L)'
;ENNEINGNWVGISFDYQDNSRISNNNITGNSLYGVLSRNTLNAQDNWWGDPTGPYNVTFNPGGLGNEVSNEVDFEPWLSEAVIFDEVGIQRPVIIIPGILGSAQKNGEWIIDPILHTYDNLIDTLEANGYVEDVTLFTFPYNWYQSNVLTAFELKNKINDVQDICDCARVDLIAHSMGGLVARQYIQSNYYENDVKQLIFLGTPHEGSPKAYLTWEGGKISSDANGSLVNFIFSREAKKLGYNDVFDYIRNSPISSVKELLPIYPYLIDKATGTYKPFPSGHPINDFLLNLQASLQNLYNSNVVLTNITGLVNPTSTINDFRVVNSSDLFLWQHGYPEGFFENIGDRGLIFGPGDGTVPEESSTTIQSAQFELAYSHNQIPAKGAGLIFKVLTGVTPTQVFDEFTGFGFELLIFKMLSPADMQVIGPDGKKIGKNFNNNEEFDEIPNAFYSGFETDDEYITIFNPLEGEYKAITQGTNNGGSYTIATGLISDESIIENEFTAQTTPGQIQNISITLSAGEIEVAPEDFIAPHILINSPQLKDYLRSETLPIDVVFSDKESGVFSTSLNLDNISAGNNSSIDLFFQPLGNHIFTAEAVDFLNNTAHQEVEFRVIASPDSTILDVERAYSLGWITKKAVKEDLIRKLKNAIRLEKRIDFLEEQFLDKPKIVKRIERIENRIDKVLARAIIRDLENQRNRNINDQAYFLLLEDINWLINN
;
A
#
# COMPACT_ATOMS: atom_id res chain seq x y z
N GLU A 1 -23.68 42.17 -5.34
CA GLU A 1 -23.03 41.91 -6.63
C GLU A 1 -23.89 41.00 -7.49
N ASN A 2 -23.67 40.96 -8.80
CA ASN A 2 -24.31 40.08 -9.76
C ASN A 2 -25.83 40.26 -9.96
N ASN A 3 -26.33 41.50 -10.00
CA ASN A 3 -27.77 41.77 -10.16
C ASN A 3 -28.11 42.61 -11.40
N GLU A 4 -29.26 42.32 -12.00
CA GLU A 4 -30.03 43.24 -12.86
C GLU A 4 -30.77 44.25 -11.97
N ILE A 5 -30.33 45.51 -11.96
CA ILE A 5 -30.98 46.60 -11.21
C ILE A 5 -31.51 47.60 -12.20
N ASN A 6 -32.77 47.41 -12.59
CA ASN A 6 -33.41 48.22 -13.61
C ASN A 6 -34.84 48.64 -13.28
N GLY A 7 -35.30 49.73 -13.92
CA GLY A 7 -36.70 50.17 -13.86
C GLY A 7 -37.18 50.73 -12.51
N ASN A 8 -36.27 51.01 -11.56
CA ASN A 8 -36.64 51.57 -10.25
C ASN A 8 -36.66 53.10 -10.26
N TRP A 9 -37.22 53.69 -9.19
CA TRP A 9 -37.03 55.13 -8.95
C TRP A 9 -35.59 55.42 -8.54
N VAL A 10 -35.09 54.68 -7.55
CA VAL A 10 -33.67 54.61 -7.18
C VAL A 10 -33.28 53.14 -7.21
N GLY A 11 -32.19 52.78 -7.90
CA GLY A 11 -31.72 51.40 -8.01
C GLY A 11 -31.26 50.85 -6.66
N ILE A 12 -30.26 51.50 -6.06
CA ILE A 12 -29.77 51.19 -4.71
C ILE A 12 -29.76 52.48 -3.88
N SER A 13 -30.32 52.42 -2.67
CA SER A 13 -30.26 53.51 -1.70
C SER A 13 -29.46 53.07 -0.48
N PHE A 14 -28.46 53.87 -0.09
CA PHE A 14 -27.56 53.57 1.00
C PHE A 14 -27.45 54.74 1.99
N ASP A 15 -27.88 54.51 3.24
CA ASP A 15 -28.02 55.57 4.25
C ASP A 15 -27.13 55.35 5.51
N TYR A 16 -26.33 54.28 5.55
CA TYR A 16 -25.49 53.94 6.70
C TYR A 16 -24.00 54.21 6.40
N GLN A 17 -23.17 54.27 7.45
CA GLN A 17 -21.71 54.24 7.30
C GLN A 17 -21.22 52.83 7.62
N ASP A 18 -20.78 52.12 6.59
CA ASP A 18 -20.00 50.89 6.72
C ASP A 18 -19.07 50.75 5.50
N ASN A 19 -18.31 49.66 5.43
CA ASN A 19 -17.39 49.38 4.33
C ASN A 19 -18.02 48.53 3.21
N SER A 20 -19.32 48.65 2.97
CA SER A 20 -20.03 47.90 1.93
C SER A 20 -19.54 48.27 0.54
N ARG A 21 -19.50 47.28 -0.36
CA ARG A 21 -19.17 47.44 -1.77
C ARG A 21 -20.31 46.93 -2.64
N ILE A 22 -20.62 47.70 -3.67
CA ILE A 22 -21.52 47.32 -4.76
C ILE A 22 -20.65 47.10 -5.98
N SER A 23 -20.55 45.88 -6.49
CA SER A 23 -19.72 45.55 -7.67
C SER A 23 -20.42 44.54 -8.56
N ASN A 24 -20.03 44.47 -9.82
CA ASN A 24 -20.46 43.48 -10.81
C ASN A 24 -21.98 43.42 -11.03
N ASN A 25 -22.67 44.56 -11.06
CA ASN A 25 -24.12 44.65 -11.34
C ASN A 25 -24.38 45.37 -12.67
N ASN A 26 -25.53 45.09 -13.31
CA ASN A 26 -26.09 45.91 -14.38
C ASN A 26 -27.07 46.90 -13.77
N ILE A 27 -26.64 48.14 -13.57
CA ILE A 27 -27.45 49.23 -13.02
C ILE A 27 -27.90 50.11 -14.17
N THR A 28 -29.11 49.88 -14.69
CA THR A 28 -29.56 50.52 -15.93
C THR A 28 -31.00 50.99 -15.83
N GLY A 29 -31.38 52.06 -16.55
CA GLY A 29 -32.79 52.44 -16.68
C GLY A 29 -33.54 52.83 -15.40
N ASN A 30 -32.84 53.14 -14.30
CA ASN A 30 -33.47 53.69 -13.08
C ASN A 30 -33.70 55.20 -13.26
N SER A 31 -34.84 55.70 -12.77
CA SER A 31 -35.38 57.01 -13.20
C SER A 31 -34.88 58.24 -12.42
N LEU A 32 -34.26 58.07 -11.24
CA LEU A 32 -33.61 59.16 -10.48
C LEU A 32 -32.11 58.88 -10.28
N TYR A 33 -31.77 57.82 -9.55
CA TYR A 33 -30.38 57.42 -9.33
C TYR A 33 -30.24 55.91 -9.55
N GLY A 34 -29.15 55.47 -10.19
CA GLY A 34 -28.68 54.09 -10.14
C GLY A 34 -28.24 53.73 -8.72
N VAL A 35 -27.40 54.59 -8.12
CA VAL A 35 -27.01 54.50 -6.71
C VAL A 35 -27.12 55.87 -6.05
N LEU A 36 -27.90 55.94 -4.96
CA LEU A 36 -28.03 57.09 -4.09
C LEU A 36 -27.39 56.75 -2.75
N SER A 37 -26.37 57.51 -2.36
CA SER A 37 -25.73 57.40 -1.06
C SER A 37 -25.59 58.76 -0.38
N ARG A 38 -25.75 58.77 0.94
CA ARG A 38 -25.46 59.94 1.80
C ARG A 38 -24.09 59.88 2.48
N ASN A 39 -23.40 58.75 2.36
CA ASN A 39 -22.06 58.51 2.87
C ASN A 39 -21.19 57.91 1.76
N THR A 40 -19.87 57.97 1.89
CA THR A 40 -18.96 57.36 0.92
C THR A 40 -19.27 55.86 0.74
N LEU A 41 -19.53 55.46 -0.49
CA LEU A 41 -19.90 54.09 -0.86
C LEU A 41 -19.10 53.64 -2.07
N ASN A 42 -18.40 52.51 -1.95
CA ASN A 42 -17.69 51.92 -3.07
C ASN A 42 -18.67 51.22 -4.01
N ALA A 43 -18.79 51.74 -5.23
CA ALA A 43 -19.59 51.21 -6.33
C ALA A 43 -18.75 51.00 -7.61
N GLN A 44 -17.48 50.66 -7.46
CA GLN A 44 -16.60 50.33 -8.58
C GLN A 44 -17.04 49.01 -9.26
N ASP A 45 -16.62 48.81 -10.51
CA ASP A 45 -16.84 47.59 -11.30
C ASP A 45 -18.32 47.25 -11.55
N ASN A 46 -19.17 48.26 -11.72
CA ASN A 46 -20.55 48.09 -12.19
C ASN A 46 -20.71 48.56 -13.63
N TRP A 47 -21.67 47.96 -14.33
CA TRP A 47 -22.17 48.45 -15.61
C TRP A 47 -23.31 49.44 -15.37
N TRP A 48 -23.18 50.64 -15.90
CA TRP A 48 -24.15 51.73 -15.66
C TRP A 48 -25.13 51.94 -16.81
N GLY A 49 -25.15 51.04 -17.80
CA GLY A 49 -26.02 51.13 -18.96
C GLY A 49 -25.39 51.80 -20.18
N ASP A 50 -24.18 52.35 -20.06
CA ASP A 50 -23.43 52.94 -21.17
C ASP A 50 -21.90 52.87 -20.90
N PRO A 51 -21.04 52.67 -21.93
CA PRO A 51 -19.58 52.58 -21.76
C PRO A 51 -18.94 53.84 -21.18
N THR A 52 -19.62 54.98 -21.29
CA THR A 52 -19.16 56.27 -20.70
C THR A 52 -19.34 56.35 -19.17
N GLY A 53 -19.92 55.33 -18.54
CA GLY A 53 -20.10 55.26 -17.09
C GLY A 53 -21.33 56.02 -16.59
N PRO A 54 -21.53 56.11 -15.26
CA PRO A 54 -22.70 56.76 -14.68
C PRO A 54 -22.60 58.28 -14.86
N TYR A 55 -23.74 58.94 -15.05
CA TYR A 55 -23.78 60.39 -14.97
C TYR A 55 -23.52 60.84 -13.52
N ASN A 56 -22.54 61.71 -13.32
CA ASN A 56 -22.41 62.48 -12.08
C ASN A 56 -22.01 63.92 -12.41
N VAL A 57 -22.76 64.89 -11.91
CA VAL A 57 -22.56 66.31 -12.25
C VAL A 57 -21.15 66.85 -11.93
N THR A 58 -20.48 66.27 -10.95
CA THR A 58 -19.17 66.73 -10.46
C THR A 58 -18.02 65.91 -11.05
N PHE A 59 -18.15 64.59 -11.01
CA PHE A 59 -17.04 63.66 -11.25
C PHE A 59 -17.10 62.96 -12.61
N ASN A 60 -18.27 62.86 -13.24
CA ASN A 60 -18.42 62.32 -14.60
C ASN A 60 -19.57 63.00 -15.37
N PRO A 61 -19.46 64.30 -15.71
CA PRO A 61 -20.55 65.06 -16.32
C PRO A 61 -20.87 64.63 -17.76
N GLY A 62 -20.02 63.81 -18.38
CA GLY A 62 -20.21 63.25 -19.72
C GLY A 62 -20.75 61.82 -19.73
N GLY A 63 -20.94 61.19 -18.57
CA GLY A 63 -21.51 59.84 -18.46
C GLY A 63 -22.96 59.80 -18.96
N LEU A 64 -23.28 58.85 -19.81
CA LEU A 64 -24.62 58.60 -20.34
C LEU A 64 -25.35 57.47 -19.60
N GLY A 65 -24.66 56.77 -18.70
CA GLY A 65 -25.23 55.74 -17.86
C GLY A 65 -26.06 56.31 -16.71
N ASN A 66 -26.61 55.41 -15.90
CA ASN A 66 -27.51 55.74 -14.80
C ASN A 66 -26.87 56.71 -13.81
N GLU A 67 -27.57 57.79 -13.45
CA GLU A 67 -27.03 58.83 -12.55
C GLU A 67 -26.66 58.30 -11.15
N VAL A 68 -25.59 58.85 -10.55
CA VAL A 68 -25.19 58.56 -9.15
C VAL A 68 -25.02 59.84 -8.32
N SER A 69 -25.30 59.74 -7.02
CA SER A 69 -25.03 60.83 -6.07
C SER A 69 -23.52 61.02 -5.83
N ASN A 70 -23.11 62.20 -5.32
CA ASN A 70 -21.70 62.57 -5.16
C ASN A 70 -20.88 61.71 -4.19
N GLU A 71 -21.52 60.96 -3.29
CA GLU A 71 -20.83 60.12 -2.31
C GLU A 71 -20.59 58.68 -2.82
N VAL A 72 -20.88 58.41 -4.09
CA VAL A 72 -20.65 57.11 -4.72
C VAL A 72 -19.33 57.13 -5.45
N ASP A 73 -18.42 56.23 -5.07
CA ASP A 73 -17.16 55.99 -5.77
C ASP A 73 -17.38 54.94 -6.86
N PHE A 74 -17.46 55.35 -8.12
CA PHE A 74 -17.87 54.52 -9.25
C PHE A 74 -16.74 54.24 -10.26
N GLU A 75 -15.51 54.67 -9.98
CA GLU A 75 -14.36 54.52 -10.89
C GLU A 75 -13.34 53.50 -10.33
N PRO A 76 -12.99 52.43 -11.09
CA PRO A 76 -13.40 52.14 -12.47
C PRO A 76 -14.85 51.62 -12.58
N TRP A 77 -15.44 51.77 -13.77
CA TRP A 77 -16.71 51.13 -14.15
C TRP A 77 -16.51 50.14 -15.30
N LEU A 78 -17.48 49.26 -15.52
CA LEU A 78 -17.44 48.29 -16.63
C LEU A 78 -17.77 48.96 -17.96
N SER A 79 -17.08 48.57 -19.03
CA SER A 79 -17.30 49.10 -20.39
C SER A 79 -18.38 48.35 -21.18
N GLU A 80 -18.88 47.25 -20.64
CA GLU A 80 -19.94 46.42 -21.20
C GLU A 80 -20.84 45.86 -20.08
N ALA A 81 -22.04 45.41 -20.46
CA ALA A 81 -22.96 44.79 -19.52
C ALA A 81 -22.41 43.49 -18.96
N VAL A 82 -22.61 43.27 -17.66
CA VAL A 82 -22.42 41.97 -17.03
C VAL A 82 -23.45 41.01 -17.62
N ILE A 83 -23.00 39.97 -18.29
CA ILE A 83 -23.90 38.90 -18.72
C ILE A 83 -24.21 38.06 -17.48
N PHE A 84 -25.43 38.21 -16.95
CA PHE A 84 -25.96 37.26 -15.97
C PHE A 84 -26.51 36.07 -16.72
N ASP A 85 -26.09 34.89 -16.30
CA ASP A 85 -26.75 33.67 -16.73
C ASP A 85 -28.19 33.66 -16.19
N GLU A 86 -29.14 33.20 -16.99
CA GLU A 86 -30.51 33.04 -16.51
C GLU A 86 -30.50 32.13 -15.27
N VAL A 87 -31.24 32.54 -14.22
CA VAL A 87 -31.40 31.73 -13.00
C VAL A 87 -31.92 30.34 -13.42
N GLY A 88 -31.18 29.29 -13.06
CA GLY A 88 -31.52 27.91 -13.42
C GLY A 88 -30.80 27.34 -14.65
N ILE A 89 -29.87 28.07 -15.29
CA ILE A 89 -28.95 27.45 -16.27
C ILE A 89 -27.99 26.51 -15.54
N GLN A 90 -28.04 25.22 -15.90
CA GLN A 90 -27.07 24.22 -15.47
C GLN A 90 -25.82 24.35 -16.33
N ARG A 91 -24.81 25.09 -15.85
CA ARG A 91 -23.45 25.05 -16.41
C ARG A 91 -22.76 23.76 -15.97
N PRO A 92 -21.80 23.24 -16.75
CA PRO A 92 -21.07 22.07 -16.31
C PRO A 92 -20.27 22.37 -15.04
N VAL A 93 -20.38 21.46 -14.08
CA VAL A 93 -19.70 21.52 -12.80
C VAL A 93 -18.65 20.42 -12.71
N ILE A 94 -17.49 20.76 -12.15
CA ILE A 94 -16.40 19.82 -11.89
C ILE A 94 -16.21 19.69 -10.37
N ILE A 95 -16.33 18.46 -9.85
CA ILE A 95 -16.02 18.13 -8.46
C ILE A 95 -14.53 17.78 -8.35
N ILE A 96 -13.82 18.52 -7.50
CA ILE A 96 -12.39 18.37 -7.23
C ILE A 96 -12.21 17.79 -5.81
N PRO A 97 -11.78 16.52 -5.68
CA PRO A 97 -11.63 15.89 -4.39
C PRO A 97 -10.42 16.41 -3.60
N GLY A 98 -10.42 16.09 -2.30
CA GLY A 98 -9.29 16.31 -1.41
C GLY A 98 -8.28 15.17 -1.45
N ILE A 99 -7.30 15.23 -0.55
CA ILE A 99 -6.40 14.09 -0.33
C ILE A 99 -7.21 12.84 0.03
N LEU A 100 -6.82 11.67 -0.50
CA LEU A 100 -7.55 10.39 -0.38
C LEU A 100 -8.90 10.32 -1.11
N GLY A 101 -9.38 11.40 -1.73
CA GLY A 101 -10.62 11.36 -2.51
C GLY A 101 -10.44 10.79 -3.92
N SER A 102 -9.37 10.03 -4.17
CA SER A 102 -9.14 9.33 -5.43
C SER A 102 -8.33 8.05 -5.22
N ALA A 103 -8.66 7.00 -5.98
CA ALA A 103 -7.94 5.74 -5.99
C ALA A 103 -7.75 5.24 -7.43
N GLN A 104 -6.73 4.40 -7.65
CA GLN A 104 -6.48 3.79 -8.96
C GLN A 104 -7.26 2.50 -9.13
N LYS A 105 -7.97 2.37 -10.25
CA LYS A 105 -8.57 1.13 -10.76
C LYS A 105 -7.97 0.81 -12.12
N ASN A 106 -7.21 -0.28 -12.24
CA ASN A 106 -6.50 -0.67 -13.47
C ASN A 106 -5.68 0.47 -14.10
N GLY A 107 -5.02 1.29 -13.25
CA GLY A 107 -4.19 2.41 -13.68
C GLY A 107 -4.94 3.71 -13.99
N GLU A 108 -6.27 3.72 -13.95
CA GLU A 108 -7.09 4.93 -14.09
C GLU A 108 -7.51 5.47 -12.72
N TRP A 109 -7.49 6.79 -12.55
CA TRP A 109 -7.94 7.43 -11.31
C TRP A 109 -9.46 7.57 -11.31
N ILE A 110 -10.10 7.10 -10.25
CA ILE A 110 -11.54 7.27 -10.01
C ILE A 110 -11.78 8.01 -8.69
N ILE A 111 -12.90 8.72 -8.61
CA ILE A 111 -13.22 9.56 -7.44
C ILE A 111 -13.70 8.68 -6.28
N ASP A 112 -13.00 8.81 -5.16
CA ASP A 112 -13.31 8.25 -3.83
C ASP A 112 -14.13 6.95 -3.76
N PRO A 113 -13.68 5.84 -4.37
CA PRO A 113 -14.42 4.58 -4.33
C PRO A 113 -14.28 3.85 -2.98
N ILE A 114 -13.51 4.41 -2.04
CA ILE A 114 -13.17 3.77 -0.75
C ILE A 114 -13.97 4.39 0.38
N LEU A 115 -14.02 5.72 0.47
CA LEU A 115 -14.68 6.43 1.57
C LEU A 115 -16.06 6.96 1.21
N HIS A 116 -16.42 6.98 -0.07
CA HIS A 116 -17.75 7.39 -0.54
C HIS A 116 -18.15 8.81 -0.06
N THR A 117 -17.18 9.69 0.13
CA THR A 117 -17.35 11.06 0.67
C THR A 117 -18.22 11.92 -0.24
N TYR A 118 -18.17 11.68 -1.56
CA TYR A 118 -18.79 12.52 -2.58
C TYR A 118 -20.10 11.98 -3.14
N ASP A 119 -20.45 10.71 -2.88
CA ASP A 119 -21.61 10.02 -3.46
C ASP A 119 -22.91 10.82 -3.24
N ASN A 120 -23.18 11.21 -1.99
CA ASN A 120 -24.37 12.01 -1.66
C ASN A 120 -24.43 13.37 -2.36
N LEU A 121 -23.28 14.00 -2.62
CA LEU A 121 -23.21 15.26 -3.36
C LEU A 121 -23.52 15.03 -4.85
N ILE A 122 -22.94 13.98 -5.43
CA ILE A 122 -23.18 13.56 -6.82
C ILE A 122 -24.65 13.20 -7.00
N ASP A 123 -25.20 12.31 -6.17
CA ASP A 123 -26.61 11.90 -6.18
C ASP A 123 -27.56 13.11 -6.04
N THR A 124 -27.21 14.08 -5.19
CA THR A 124 -27.98 15.32 -5.05
C THR A 124 -27.93 16.16 -6.32
N LEU A 125 -26.77 16.29 -6.98
CA LEU A 125 -26.69 17.03 -8.24
C LEU A 125 -27.51 16.33 -9.33
N GLU A 126 -27.37 15.01 -9.47
CA GLU A 126 -28.08 14.21 -10.48
C GLU A 126 -29.59 14.23 -10.32
N ALA A 127 -30.08 14.02 -9.10
CA ALA A 127 -31.52 14.07 -8.82
C ALA A 127 -32.14 15.45 -9.05
N ASN A 128 -31.31 16.49 -9.17
CA ASN A 128 -31.72 17.85 -9.51
C ASN A 128 -31.27 18.29 -10.91
N GLY A 129 -31.04 17.32 -11.80
CA GLY A 129 -30.97 17.51 -13.24
C GLY A 129 -29.57 17.70 -13.81
N TYR A 130 -28.53 17.58 -12.99
CA TYR A 130 -27.19 17.37 -13.55
C TYR A 130 -27.08 15.96 -14.15
N VAL A 131 -26.22 15.78 -15.14
CA VAL A 131 -26.04 14.51 -15.85
C VAL A 131 -24.55 14.23 -15.95
N GLU A 132 -24.13 13.06 -15.45
CA GLU A 132 -22.74 12.59 -15.54
C GLU A 132 -22.22 12.66 -16.98
N ASP A 133 -20.97 13.11 -17.13
CA ASP A 133 -20.26 13.30 -18.39
C ASP A 133 -20.91 14.27 -19.39
N VAL A 134 -21.92 15.04 -18.97
CA VAL A 134 -22.57 16.09 -19.78
C VAL A 134 -22.55 17.43 -19.07
N THR A 135 -23.07 17.48 -17.85
CA THR A 135 -23.08 18.68 -16.99
C THR A 135 -22.48 18.43 -15.62
N LEU A 136 -22.22 17.18 -15.23
CA LEU A 136 -21.53 16.82 -14.00
C LEU A 136 -20.28 16.03 -14.35
N PHE A 137 -19.14 16.54 -13.89
CA PHE A 137 -17.85 15.92 -14.10
C PHE A 137 -17.11 15.81 -12.76
N THR A 138 -16.26 14.81 -12.68
CA THR A 138 -15.33 14.63 -11.56
C THR A 138 -13.90 14.79 -12.04
N PHE A 139 -13.01 15.21 -11.16
CA PHE A 139 -11.59 15.34 -11.44
C PHE A 139 -10.78 14.54 -10.41
N PRO A 140 -10.82 13.20 -10.46
CA PRO A 140 -9.92 12.40 -9.64
C PRO A 140 -8.47 12.58 -10.14
N TYR A 141 -7.52 12.59 -9.21
CA TYR A 141 -6.11 12.85 -9.53
C TYR A 141 -5.17 12.10 -8.60
N ASN A 142 -3.90 12.02 -9.00
CA ASN A 142 -2.84 11.51 -8.15
C ASN A 142 -2.56 12.48 -7.00
N TRP A 143 -3.17 12.26 -5.84
CA TRP A 143 -3.02 13.15 -4.69
C TRP A 143 -1.64 13.09 -4.02
N TYR A 144 -0.71 12.25 -4.48
CA TYR A 144 0.67 12.23 -4.00
C TYR A 144 1.51 13.37 -4.60
N GLN A 145 1.10 13.89 -5.77
CA GLN A 145 1.89 14.86 -6.53
C GLN A 145 1.73 16.29 -6.00
N SER A 146 2.57 17.21 -6.51
CA SER A 146 2.43 18.64 -6.21
C SER A 146 1.13 19.21 -6.79
N ASN A 147 0.43 20.02 -6.00
CA ASN A 147 -0.77 20.75 -6.40
C ASN A 147 -0.51 21.70 -7.59
N VAL A 148 0.75 22.09 -7.85
CA VAL A 148 1.12 22.86 -9.06
C VAL A 148 0.96 22.04 -10.32
N LEU A 149 1.35 20.76 -10.29
CA LEU A 149 1.17 19.83 -11.41
C LEU A 149 -0.30 19.47 -11.56
N THR A 150 -0.97 19.14 -10.46
CA THR A 150 -2.41 18.84 -10.46
C THR A 150 -3.24 20.00 -11.00
N ALA A 151 -2.88 21.26 -10.73
CA ALA A 151 -3.58 22.42 -11.28
C ALA A 151 -3.43 22.56 -12.81
N PHE A 152 -2.31 22.10 -13.36
CA PHE A 152 -2.13 22.01 -14.81
C PHE A 152 -2.96 20.86 -15.41
N GLU A 153 -3.11 19.74 -14.69
CA GLU A 153 -4.03 18.67 -15.07
C GLU A 153 -5.50 19.14 -15.01
N LEU A 154 -5.86 19.96 -14.01
CA LEU A 154 -7.19 20.57 -13.90
C LEU A 154 -7.49 21.45 -15.12
N LYS A 155 -6.52 22.24 -15.59
CA LYS A 155 -6.65 23.01 -16.85
C LYS A 155 -7.04 22.09 -18.03
N ASN A 156 -6.36 20.95 -18.18
CA ASN A 156 -6.68 20.01 -19.27
C ASN A 156 -8.09 19.43 -19.10
N LYS A 157 -8.48 19.07 -17.87
CA LYS A 157 -9.84 18.61 -17.58
C LYS A 157 -10.89 19.66 -17.92
N ILE A 158 -10.63 20.94 -17.62
CA ILE A 158 -11.54 22.05 -17.97
C ILE A 158 -11.66 22.15 -19.49
N ASN A 159 -10.55 22.09 -20.23
CA ASN A 159 -10.58 22.08 -21.70
C ASN A 159 -11.43 20.91 -22.25
N ASP A 160 -11.24 19.70 -21.72
CA ASP A 160 -12.02 18.52 -22.14
C ASP A 160 -13.52 18.73 -21.87
N VAL A 161 -13.87 19.30 -20.72
CA VAL A 161 -15.26 19.62 -20.36
C VAL A 161 -15.83 20.69 -21.30
N GLN A 162 -15.06 21.74 -21.60
CA GLN A 162 -15.44 22.81 -22.53
C GLN A 162 -15.74 22.28 -23.94
N ASP A 163 -14.93 21.33 -24.42
CA ASP A 163 -15.14 20.67 -25.71
C ASP A 163 -16.43 19.82 -25.73
N ILE A 164 -16.81 19.23 -24.59
CA ILE A 164 -18.05 18.43 -24.45
C ILE A 164 -19.29 19.31 -24.36
N CYS A 165 -19.26 20.35 -23.52
CA CYS A 165 -20.42 21.21 -23.25
C CYS A 165 -20.62 22.33 -24.30
N ASP A 166 -19.63 22.59 -25.15
CA ASP A 166 -19.55 23.80 -26.01
C ASP A 166 -19.77 25.09 -25.20
N CYS A 167 -19.12 25.18 -24.04
CA CYS A 167 -19.32 26.25 -23.07
C CYS A 167 -18.02 27.02 -22.79
N ALA A 168 -18.15 28.32 -22.56
CA ALA A 168 -17.00 29.19 -22.34
C ALA A 168 -16.43 29.10 -20.92
N ARG A 169 -17.24 28.70 -19.93
CA ARG A 169 -16.84 28.64 -18.53
C ARG A 169 -17.51 27.48 -17.79
N VAL A 170 -16.80 26.92 -16.82
CA VAL A 170 -17.27 25.86 -15.93
C VAL A 170 -17.44 26.37 -14.49
N ASP A 171 -18.20 25.64 -13.68
CA ASP A 171 -18.27 25.82 -12.23
C ASP A 171 -17.44 24.75 -11.51
N LEU A 172 -16.82 25.10 -10.39
CA LEU A 172 -15.96 24.20 -9.62
C LEU A 172 -16.49 24.03 -8.19
N ILE A 173 -16.56 22.78 -7.73
CA ILE A 173 -16.77 22.43 -6.32
C ILE A 173 -15.51 21.74 -5.82
N ALA A 174 -14.79 22.35 -4.89
CA ALA A 174 -13.47 21.89 -4.50
C ALA A 174 -13.40 21.63 -2.99
N HIS A 175 -13.11 20.39 -2.62
CA HIS A 175 -13.05 19.96 -1.22
C HIS A 175 -11.61 19.87 -0.71
N SER A 176 -11.36 20.38 0.49
CA SER A 176 -10.09 20.22 1.20
C SER A 176 -8.90 20.69 0.33
N MET A 177 -7.89 19.82 0.13
CA MET A 177 -6.75 20.06 -0.75
C MET A 177 -7.16 20.39 -2.20
N GLY A 178 -8.28 19.87 -2.70
CA GLY A 178 -8.81 20.20 -4.02
C GLY A 178 -9.07 21.68 -4.21
N GLY A 179 -9.43 22.41 -3.14
CA GLY A 179 -9.54 23.87 -3.17
C GLY A 179 -8.21 24.57 -3.42
N LEU A 180 -7.10 24.00 -2.95
CA LEU A 180 -5.76 24.51 -3.23
C LEU A 180 -5.35 24.28 -4.68
N VAL A 181 -5.74 23.14 -5.27
CA VAL A 181 -5.56 22.86 -6.71
C VAL A 181 -6.32 23.89 -7.54
N ALA A 182 -7.60 24.15 -7.23
CA ALA A 182 -8.41 25.14 -7.93
C ALA A 182 -7.84 26.57 -7.78
N ARG A 183 -7.39 26.95 -6.57
CA ARG A 183 -6.70 28.23 -6.33
C ARG A 183 -5.43 28.35 -7.16
N GLN A 184 -4.61 27.31 -7.17
CA GLN A 184 -3.37 27.28 -7.94
C GLN A 184 -3.63 27.44 -9.43
N TYR A 185 -4.71 26.84 -9.96
CA TYR A 185 -5.10 27.06 -11.34
C TYR A 185 -5.44 28.54 -11.60
N ILE A 186 -6.40 29.09 -10.85
CA ILE A 186 -6.92 30.45 -11.05
C ILE A 186 -5.87 31.54 -10.81
N GLN A 187 -4.96 31.32 -9.84
CA GLN A 187 -3.91 32.29 -9.50
C GLN A 187 -2.67 32.19 -10.41
N SER A 188 -2.60 31.19 -11.28
CA SER A 188 -1.48 30.97 -12.19
C SER A 188 -1.47 31.96 -13.37
N ASN A 189 -0.34 31.99 -14.08
CA ASN A 189 -0.19 32.73 -15.33
C ASN A 189 -0.83 32.03 -16.54
N TYR A 190 -1.38 30.82 -16.38
CA TYR A 190 -2.02 30.03 -17.42
C TYR A 190 -3.53 29.89 -17.21
N TYR A 191 -4.11 30.63 -16.28
CA TYR A 191 -5.56 30.75 -16.12
C TYR A 191 -6.18 31.42 -17.35
N GLU A 192 -7.18 30.79 -17.96
CA GLU A 192 -7.76 31.23 -19.24
C GLU A 192 -9.07 32.02 -19.08
N ASN A 193 -9.44 32.43 -17.86
CA ASN A 193 -10.74 33.05 -17.53
C ASN A 193 -11.95 32.13 -17.83
N ASP A 194 -11.74 30.83 -17.69
CA ASP A 194 -12.64 29.73 -18.02
C ASP A 194 -13.40 29.17 -16.79
N VAL A 195 -13.24 29.79 -15.63
CA VAL A 195 -14.01 29.44 -14.41
C VAL A 195 -15.00 30.55 -14.09
N LYS A 196 -16.26 30.19 -13.87
CA LYS A 196 -17.33 31.13 -13.50
C LYS A 196 -17.51 31.23 -11.99
N GLN A 197 -17.62 30.09 -11.32
CA GLN A 197 -17.77 29.99 -9.87
C GLN A 197 -16.82 28.95 -9.29
N LEU A 198 -16.34 29.20 -8.09
CA LEU A 198 -15.62 28.24 -7.27
C LEU A 198 -16.22 28.20 -5.86
N ILE A 199 -16.70 27.02 -5.47
CA ILE A 199 -17.20 26.70 -4.14
C ILE A 199 -16.12 25.91 -3.40
N PHE A 200 -15.51 26.53 -2.39
CA PHE A 200 -14.60 25.85 -1.47
C PHE A 200 -15.39 25.10 -0.40
N LEU A 201 -14.99 23.86 -0.13
CA LEU A 201 -15.50 23.06 0.97
C LEU A 201 -14.34 22.76 1.92
N GLY A 202 -14.32 23.35 3.11
CA GLY A 202 -13.29 23.08 4.15
C GLY A 202 -11.84 23.25 3.66
N THR A 203 -11.56 24.20 2.77
CA THR A 203 -10.22 24.34 2.17
C THR A 203 -9.21 24.91 3.17
N PRO A 204 -8.03 24.29 3.38
CA PRO A 204 -6.99 24.81 4.27
C PRO A 204 -6.19 25.93 3.59
N HIS A 205 -6.78 27.12 3.46
CA HIS A 205 -6.19 28.22 2.70
C HIS A 205 -4.83 28.69 3.24
N GLU A 206 -4.55 28.50 4.53
CA GLU A 206 -3.26 28.77 5.16
C GLU A 206 -2.59 27.50 5.72
N GLY A 207 -3.08 26.31 5.36
CA GLY A 207 -2.55 25.00 5.75
C GLY A 207 -3.27 24.37 6.95
N SER A 208 -2.89 23.15 7.30
CA SER A 208 -3.41 22.39 8.44
C SER A 208 -2.27 21.90 9.33
N PRO A 209 -2.26 22.24 10.63
CA PRO A 209 -1.25 21.75 11.58
C PRO A 209 -1.16 20.22 11.62
N LYS A 210 -2.25 19.51 11.33
CA LYS A 210 -2.28 18.04 11.25
C LYS A 210 -1.22 17.46 10.28
N ALA A 211 -0.93 18.15 9.18
CA ALA A 211 0.09 17.74 8.20
C ALA A 211 1.51 17.68 8.79
N TYR A 212 1.78 18.40 9.89
CA TYR A 212 3.05 18.38 10.59
C TYR A 212 3.43 16.98 11.11
N LEU A 213 2.45 16.24 11.65
CA LEU A 213 2.67 14.89 12.17
C LEU A 213 3.19 13.95 11.07
N THR A 214 2.58 14.04 9.88
CA THR A 214 2.94 13.21 8.74
C THR A 214 4.27 13.63 8.15
N TRP A 215 4.49 14.93 7.96
CA TRP A 215 5.71 15.45 7.33
C TRP A 215 6.97 15.29 8.19
N GLU A 216 6.88 15.54 9.50
CA GLU A 216 8.03 15.57 10.41
C GLU A 216 8.20 14.30 11.22
N GLY A 217 7.10 13.60 11.52
CA GLY A 217 7.14 12.37 12.29
C GLY A 217 7.01 11.09 11.47
N GLY A 218 6.63 11.19 10.19
CA GLY A 218 6.19 10.02 9.42
C GLY A 218 5.00 9.32 10.07
N LYS A 219 4.24 10.05 10.91
CA LYS A 219 3.09 9.54 11.65
C LYS A 219 1.84 10.21 11.10
N ILE A 220 0.94 9.41 10.55
CA ILE A 220 -0.35 9.95 10.14
C ILE A 220 -1.26 9.95 11.37
N SER A 221 -2.15 10.93 11.46
CA SER A 221 -3.01 11.18 12.62
C SER A 221 -3.70 9.92 13.14
N SER A 222 -4.02 9.88 14.44
CA SER A 222 -4.66 8.72 15.07
C SER A 222 -6.15 8.58 14.77
N ASP A 223 -6.64 9.26 13.74
CA ASP A 223 -8.01 9.08 13.24
C ASP A 223 -8.03 8.06 12.10
N ALA A 224 -9.22 7.66 11.65
CA ALA A 224 -9.34 6.60 10.67
C ALA A 224 -8.71 6.94 9.30
N ASN A 225 -8.81 8.20 8.84
CA ASN A 225 -8.11 8.65 7.63
C ASN A 225 -6.60 8.47 7.76
N GLY A 226 -6.03 8.83 8.93
CA GLY A 226 -4.62 8.63 9.14
C GLY A 226 -4.22 7.16 9.27
N SER A 227 -5.08 6.33 9.84
CA SER A 227 -4.88 4.89 9.94
C SER A 227 -4.88 4.22 8.56
N LEU A 228 -5.78 4.63 7.65
CA LEU A 228 -5.82 4.14 6.26
C LEU A 228 -4.54 4.50 5.49
N VAL A 229 -4.11 5.76 5.56
CA VAL A 229 -2.85 6.19 4.92
C VAL A 229 -1.67 5.42 5.49
N ASN A 230 -1.67 5.15 6.80
CA ASN A 230 -0.55 4.44 7.45
C ASN A 230 -0.50 2.99 7.01
N PHE A 231 -1.66 2.33 6.90
CA PHE A 231 -1.76 0.98 6.35
C PHE A 231 -1.19 0.94 4.93
N ILE A 232 -1.63 1.84 4.04
CA ILE A 232 -1.18 1.89 2.64
C ILE A 232 0.33 2.17 2.56
N PHE A 233 0.80 3.26 3.17
CA PHE A 233 2.20 3.69 3.05
C PHE A 233 3.18 2.72 3.69
N SER A 234 2.83 2.08 4.81
CA SER A 234 3.73 1.11 5.45
C SER A 234 4.02 -0.09 4.55
N ARG A 235 3.03 -0.51 3.74
CA ARG A 235 3.17 -1.64 2.83
C ARG A 235 3.80 -1.24 1.50
N GLU A 236 3.51 -0.06 0.98
CA GLU A 236 4.23 0.51 -0.16
C GLU A 236 5.72 0.70 0.16
N ALA A 237 6.03 1.26 1.34
CA ALA A 237 7.39 1.42 1.83
C ALA A 237 8.12 0.07 1.87
N LYS A 238 7.51 -0.96 2.49
CA LYS A 238 8.05 -2.33 2.55
C LYS A 238 8.28 -2.92 1.16
N LYS A 239 7.31 -2.78 0.25
CA LYS A 239 7.39 -3.28 -1.14
C LYS A 239 8.52 -2.62 -1.93
N LEU A 240 8.73 -1.32 -1.76
CA LEU A 240 9.76 -0.54 -2.44
C LEU A 240 11.13 -0.59 -1.74
N GLY A 241 11.24 -1.29 -0.61
CA GLY A 241 12.50 -1.48 0.12
C GLY A 241 12.92 -0.30 1.00
N TYR A 242 11.99 0.60 1.37
CA TYR A 242 12.22 1.62 2.38
C TYR A 242 12.20 1.01 3.78
N ASN A 243 12.99 1.57 4.70
CA ASN A 243 13.08 1.04 6.08
C ASN A 243 11.81 1.30 6.89
N ASP A 244 11.19 2.46 6.66
CA ASP A 244 9.95 2.87 7.30
C ASP A 244 9.17 3.87 6.44
N VAL A 245 7.98 4.23 6.93
CA VAL A 245 7.06 5.19 6.29
C VAL A 245 7.68 6.59 6.19
N PHE A 246 8.53 6.99 7.14
CA PHE A 246 9.17 8.30 7.11
C PHE A 246 10.18 8.40 5.96
N ASP A 247 11.04 7.39 5.81
CA ASP A 247 11.98 7.27 4.70
C ASP A 247 11.25 7.29 3.35
N TYR A 248 10.10 6.61 3.26
CA TYR A 248 9.25 6.62 2.06
C TYR A 248 8.68 8.02 1.76
N ILE A 249 8.01 8.66 2.72
CA ILE A 249 7.40 9.99 2.55
C ILE A 249 8.43 11.05 2.17
N ARG A 250 9.65 10.99 2.73
CA ARG A 250 10.70 12.01 2.50
C ARG A 250 11.49 11.77 1.22
N ASN A 251 11.76 10.52 0.84
CA ASN A 251 12.62 10.19 -0.30
C ASN A 251 11.87 9.84 -1.59
N SER A 252 10.57 9.52 -1.51
CA SER A 252 9.65 9.43 -2.65
C SER A 252 8.63 10.59 -2.56
N PRO A 253 9.09 11.85 -2.47
CA PRO A 253 8.37 12.95 -1.82
C PRO A 253 6.89 13.01 -2.20
N ILE A 254 6.03 12.80 -1.20
CA ILE A 254 4.58 13.05 -1.31
C ILE A 254 4.39 14.57 -1.16
N SER A 255 4.69 15.29 -2.23
CA SER A 255 4.78 16.76 -2.23
C SER A 255 3.52 17.44 -1.71
N SER A 256 2.34 16.87 -1.98
CA SER A 256 1.06 17.37 -1.49
C SER A 256 1.00 17.52 0.04
N VAL A 257 1.58 16.58 0.80
CA VAL A 257 1.60 16.66 2.27
C VAL A 257 2.41 17.86 2.75
N LYS A 258 3.56 18.14 2.13
CA LYS A 258 4.34 19.34 2.41
C LYS A 258 3.55 20.61 2.08
N GLU A 259 2.78 20.57 1.00
CA GLU A 259 1.97 21.68 0.51
C GLU A 259 0.70 21.93 1.33
N LEU A 260 0.42 21.08 2.33
CA LEU A 260 -0.63 21.29 3.34
C LEU A 260 -0.10 21.89 4.66
N LEU A 261 1.21 22.06 4.83
CA LEU A 261 1.78 22.60 6.07
C LEU A 261 1.39 24.07 6.29
N PRO A 262 1.16 24.50 7.54
CA PRO A 262 0.78 25.88 7.81
C PRO A 262 1.82 26.93 7.39
N ILE A 263 1.34 28.11 7.00
CA ILE A 263 2.17 29.30 6.71
C ILE A 263 2.14 30.36 7.83
N TYR A 264 1.73 29.94 9.03
CA TYR A 264 1.69 30.75 10.25
C TYR A 264 2.39 30.00 11.40
N PRO A 265 2.70 30.64 12.55
CA PRO A 265 3.28 29.94 13.69
C PRO A 265 2.27 28.99 14.35
N TYR A 266 2.61 27.70 14.48
CA TYR A 266 1.77 26.66 15.12
C TYR A 266 2.55 25.74 16.07
N LEU A 267 3.86 25.98 16.25
CA LEU A 267 4.72 25.25 17.18
C LEU A 267 5.05 26.12 18.39
N ILE A 268 4.67 25.67 19.58
CA ILE A 268 4.93 26.32 20.86
C ILE A 268 6.09 25.61 21.55
N ASP A 269 7.17 26.33 21.85
CA ASP A 269 8.28 25.79 22.62
C ASP A 269 7.84 25.57 24.07
N LYS A 270 7.89 24.32 24.55
CA LYS A 270 7.46 23.95 25.91
C LYS A 270 8.20 24.74 27.00
N ALA A 271 9.49 25.02 26.80
CA ALA A 271 10.32 25.64 27.83
C ALA A 271 10.01 27.12 27.99
N THR A 272 9.69 27.82 26.90
CA THR A 272 9.37 29.27 26.94
C THR A 272 7.87 29.56 27.00
N GLY A 273 7.02 28.63 26.56
CA GLY A 273 5.58 28.84 26.41
C GLY A 273 5.22 29.80 25.28
N THR A 274 6.13 30.06 24.35
CA THR A 274 5.93 30.99 23.23
C THR A 274 6.00 30.27 21.90
N TYR A 275 5.30 30.80 20.89
CA TYR A 275 5.49 30.34 19.52
C TYR A 275 6.94 30.43 19.08
N LYS A 276 7.41 29.39 18.38
CA LYS A 276 8.64 29.48 17.59
C LYS A 276 8.43 30.54 16.48
N PRO A 277 9.46 31.27 16.08
CA PRO A 277 9.32 32.24 15.01
C PRO A 277 8.95 31.54 13.69
N PHE A 278 8.15 32.19 12.84
CA PHE A 278 7.90 31.74 11.47
C PHE A 278 8.64 32.69 10.50
N PRO A 279 9.33 32.18 9.46
CA PRO A 279 9.46 30.76 9.09
C PRO A 279 10.54 30.00 9.89
N SER A 280 11.37 30.71 10.66
CA SER A 280 12.52 30.11 11.36
C SER A 280 12.15 29.14 12.49
N GLY A 281 12.25 27.84 12.25
CA GLY A 281 11.88 26.82 13.24
C GLY A 281 10.59 26.08 12.89
N HIS A 282 10.13 26.23 11.64
CA HIS A 282 9.04 25.49 11.04
C HIS A 282 9.48 24.91 9.68
N PRO A 283 8.89 23.80 9.22
CA PRO A 283 9.02 23.37 7.84
C PRO A 283 8.34 24.41 6.91
N ILE A 284 8.95 24.68 5.76
CA ILE A 284 8.51 25.75 4.84
C ILE A 284 7.57 25.18 3.78
N ASN A 285 6.40 25.78 3.64
CA ASN A 285 5.45 25.53 2.55
C ASN A 285 5.52 26.63 1.48
N ASP A 286 6.45 26.48 0.53
CA ASP A 286 6.65 27.46 -0.54
C ASP A 286 5.41 27.62 -1.44
N PHE A 287 4.63 26.55 -1.62
CA PHE A 287 3.41 26.55 -2.42
C PHE A 287 2.35 27.48 -1.84
N LEU A 288 1.96 27.29 -0.57
CA LEU A 288 0.97 28.16 0.08
C LEU A 288 1.48 29.59 0.24
N LEU A 289 2.78 29.78 0.51
CA LEU A 289 3.38 31.12 0.54
C LEU A 289 3.22 31.85 -0.80
N ASN A 290 3.40 31.15 -1.93
CA ASN A 290 3.20 31.70 -3.26
C ASN A 290 1.71 31.99 -3.56
N LEU A 291 0.79 31.11 -3.14
CA LEU A 291 -0.64 31.39 -3.24
C LEU A 291 -1.05 32.60 -2.41
N GLN A 292 -0.48 32.77 -1.22
CA GLN A 292 -0.76 33.93 -0.39
C GLN A 292 -0.19 35.22 -1.00
N ALA A 293 1.03 35.16 -1.54
CA ALA A 293 1.65 36.31 -2.21
C ALA A 293 0.89 36.75 -3.48
N SER A 294 0.18 35.82 -4.14
CA SER A 294 -0.59 36.07 -5.37
C SER A 294 -2.10 36.17 -5.15
N LEU A 295 -2.56 36.34 -3.90
CA LEU A 295 -3.98 36.33 -3.56
C LEU A 295 -4.81 37.37 -4.33
N GLN A 296 -4.22 38.52 -4.69
CA GLN A 296 -4.90 39.52 -5.50
C GLN A 296 -5.29 39.00 -6.90
N ASN A 297 -4.54 38.03 -7.46
CA ASN A 297 -4.90 37.40 -8.73
C ASN A 297 -6.21 36.62 -8.60
N LEU A 298 -6.45 35.98 -7.45
CA LEU A 298 -7.71 35.27 -7.18
C LEU A 298 -8.88 36.27 -7.16
N TYR A 299 -8.73 37.40 -6.47
CA TYR A 299 -9.79 38.41 -6.39
C TYR A 299 -10.03 39.15 -7.71
N ASN A 300 -9.00 39.28 -8.55
CA ASN A 300 -9.10 39.91 -9.86
C ASN A 300 -9.50 38.92 -10.98
N SER A 301 -9.74 37.65 -10.66
CA SER A 301 -10.01 36.58 -11.65
C SER A 301 -11.41 36.61 -12.26
N ASN A 302 -12.30 37.48 -11.76
CA ASN A 302 -13.74 37.50 -12.06
C ASN A 302 -14.50 36.20 -11.71
N VAL A 303 -13.89 35.30 -10.93
CA VAL A 303 -14.53 34.09 -10.41
C VAL A 303 -15.39 34.45 -9.20
N VAL A 304 -16.63 33.95 -9.18
CA VAL A 304 -17.50 34.07 -8.00
C VAL A 304 -17.03 33.07 -6.94
N LEU A 305 -16.55 33.57 -5.81
CA LEU A 305 -16.02 32.74 -4.72
C LEU A 305 -17.08 32.54 -3.65
N THR A 306 -17.31 31.28 -3.28
CA THR A 306 -18.04 30.89 -2.08
C THR A 306 -17.17 29.97 -1.24
N ASN A 307 -17.17 30.18 0.06
CA ASN A 307 -16.46 29.35 1.01
C ASN A 307 -17.43 28.75 2.01
N ILE A 308 -17.47 27.41 2.05
CA ILE A 308 -18.28 26.62 2.96
C ILE A 308 -17.34 25.91 3.93
N THR A 309 -17.31 26.38 5.17
CA THR A 309 -16.42 25.88 6.22
C THR A 309 -17.17 24.95 7.18
N GLY A 310 -16.41 24.11 7.89
CA GLY A 310 -16.95 23.26 8.95
C GLY A 310 -16.54 23.78 10.33
N LEU A 311 -17.45 23.68 11.31
CA LEU A 311 -17.17 23.93 12.72
C LEU A 311 -17.87 22.87 13.59
N VAL A 312 -17.15 21.82 13.98
CA VAL A 312 -17.72 20.74 14.80
C VAL A 312 -17.97 21.23 16.22
N ASN A 313 -16.90 21.70 16.86
CA ASN A 313 -16.93 22.35 18.17
C ASN A 313 -15.58 23.09 18.42
N PRO A 314 -15.52 23.98 19.44
CA PRO A 314 -14.34 24.82 19.70
C PRO A 314 -13.05 24.10 20.12
N THR A 315 -13.05 22.77 20.28
CA THR A 315 -11.91 21.99 20.78
C THR A 315 -11.72 20.67 20.02
N SER A 316 -12.06 20.64 18.74
CA SER A 316 -12.08 19.42 17.92
C SER A 316 -10.91 19.32 16.95
N THR A 317 -10.24 20.45 16.67
CA THR A 317 -9.24 20.54 15.59
C THR A 317 -7.87 20.84 16.16
N ILE A 318 -6.83 20.17 15.67
CA ILE A 318 -5.45 20.48 16.07
C ILE A 318 -5.07 21.84 15.48
N ASN A 319 -4.89 22.84 16.35
CA ASN A 319 -4.44 24.18 15.96
C ASN A 319 -2.94 24.33 16.17
N ASP A 320 -2.39 23.77 17.26
CA ASP A 320 -1.00 23.97 17.63
C ASP A 320 -0.38 22.70 18.24
N PHE A 321 0.95 22.68 18.31
CA PHE A 321 1.71 21.68 19.04
C PHE A 321 2.59 22.30 20.11
N ARG A 322 2.55 21.71 21.31
CA ARG A 322 3.55 21.96 22.34
C ARG A 322 4.74 21.03 22.11
N VAL A 323 5.87 21.59 21.70
CA VAL A 323 7.03 20.83 21.24
C VAL A 323 8.25 20.95 22.15
N VAL A 324 9.05 19.89 22.16
CA VAL A 324 10.39 19.81 22.75
C VAL A 324 11.42 19.46 21.67
N ASN A 325 12.72 19.53 21.99
CA ASN A 325 13.75 19.02 21.08
C ASN A 325 13.62 17.51 20.90
N SER A 326 13.68 17.07 19.65
CA SER A 326 13.71 15.65 19.31
C SER A 326 15.03 15.02 19.76
N SER A 327 14.97 13.81 20.31
CA SER A 327 16.14 12.94 20.49
C SER A 327 16.49 12.14 19.23
N ASP A 328 15.56 12.10 18.27
CA ASP A 328 15.76 11.51 16.94
C ASP A 328 16.23 12.62 16.00
N LEU A 329 17.40 12.45 15.38
CA LEU A 329 17.99 13.47 14.51
C LEU A 329 17.36 13.52 13.11
N PHE A 330 16.57 12.51 12.75
CA PHE A 330 15.90 12.42 11.45
C PHE A 330 14.44 12.85 11.53
N LEU A 331 13.75 12.48 12.62
CA LEU A 331 12.36 12.87 12.89
C LEU A 331 12.27 14.18 13.68
N TRP A 332 11.20 14.93 13.44
CA TRP A 332 10.84 16.12 14.22
C TRP A 332 11.94 17.18 14.28
N GLN A 333 12.55 17.46 13.13
CA GLN A 333 13.61 18.47 12.95
C GLN A 333 13.21 19.83 13.53
N HIS A 334 11.92 20.16 13.45
CA HIS A 334 11.37 21.42 13.94
C HIS A 334 10.74 21.34 15.35
N GLY A 335 10.67 20.15 15.95
CA GLY A 335 10.22 19.93 17.33
C GLY A 335 9.29 18.73 17.47
N TYR A 336 9.56 17.89 18.47
CA TYR A 336 8.74 16.72 18.80
C TYR A 336 7.56 17.15 19.67
N PRO A 337 6.29 16.85 19.30
CA PRO A 337 5.15 17.07 20.19
C PRO A 337 5.35 16.28 21.49
N GLU A 338 5.29 16.96 22.63
CA GLU A 338 5.67 16.32 23.89
C GLU A 338 4.78 15.12 24.21
N GLY A 339 5.38 13.99 24.60
CA GLY A 339 4.62 12.81 24.96
C GLY A 339 3.71 12.27 23.85
N PHE A 340 4.00 12.55 22.58
CA PHE A 340 3.15 12.12 21.45
C PHE A 340 2.88 10.61 21.44
N PHE A 341 3.88 9.81 21.79
CA PHE A 341 3.79 8.34 21.89
C PHE A 341 3.34 7.83 23.26
N GLU A 342 3.01 8.72 24.20
CA GLU A 342 2.56 8.32 25.53
C GLU A 342 1.06 8.01 25.52
N ASN A 343 0.69 6.96 26.27
CA ASN A 343 -0.71 6.52 26.39
C ASN A 343 -1.56 7.42 27.30
N ILE A 344 -0.93 8.42 27.95
CA ILE A 344 -1.56 9.30 28.93
C ILE A 344 -1.11 10.73 28.63
N GLY A 345 -2.07 11.67 28.63
CA GLY A 345 -1.81 13.10 28.40
C GLY A 345 -2.42 13.62 27.10
N ASP A 346 -2.18 14.90 26.81
CA ASP A 346 -2.65 15.58 25.59
C ASP A 346 -1.76 15.32 24.37
N ARG A 347 -0.70 14.52 24.52
CA ARG A 347 0.26 14.16 23.45
C ARG A 347 0.91 15.38 22.79
N GLY A 348 0.96 16.50 23.51
CA GLY A 348 1.46 17.77 22.99
C GLY A 348 0.55 18.41 21.94
N LEU A 349 -0.68 17.91 21.76
CA LEU A 349 -1.68 18.43 20.84
C LEU A 349 -2.51 19.51 21.52
N ILE A 350 -2.67 20.66 20.86
CA ILE A 350 -3.52 21.75 21.34
C ILE A 350 -4.68 21.90 20.38
N PHE A 351 -5.88 21.67 20.89
CA PHE A 351 -7.11 21.69 20.11
C PHE A 351 -7.81 23.04 20.19
N GLY A 352 -8.38 23.47 19.06
CA GLY A 352 -9.17 24.68 18.90
C GLY A 352 -10.35 24.49 17.94
N PRO A 353 -10.99 25.60 17.52
CA PRO A 353 -12.13 25.57 16.60
C PRO A 353 -11.72 25.18 15.19
N GLY A 354 -12.58 24.42 14.53
CA GLY A 354 -12.43 23.99 13.14
C GLY A 354 -13.32 22.77 12.84
N ASP A 355 -13.03 22.12 11.72
CA ASP A 355 -13.81 20.98 11.19
C ASP A 355 -13.26 19.60 11.60
N GLY A 356 -12.31 19.55 12.55
CA GLY A 356 -11.59 18.34 12.97
C GLY A 356 -10.30 18.08 12.17
N THR A 357 -10.06 18.80 11.09
CA THR A 357 -8.82 18.72 10.29
C THR A 357 -8.21 20.08 10.02
N VAL A 358 -9.00 21.06 9.61
CA VAL A 358 -8.57 22.42 9.24
C VAL A 358 -9.04 23.41 10.30
N PRO A 359 -8.12 24.17 10.92
CA PRO A 359 -8.49 25.23 11.85
C PRO A 359 -9.39 26.27 11.19
N GLU A 360 -10.36 26.79 11.95
CA GLU A 360 -11.31 27.81 11.48
C GLU A 360 -10.58 29.01 10.85
N GLU A 361 -9.52 29.48 11.52
CA GLU A 361 -8.70 30.61 11.05
C GLU A 361 -8.02 30.37 9.70
N SER A 362 -7.62 29.13 9.41
CA SER A 362 -7.02 28.75 8.12
C SER A 362 -8.08 28.61 7.03
N SER A 363 -9.29 28.16 7.40
CA SER A 363 -10.37 27.93 6.44
C SER A 363 -11.12 29.20 6.03
N THR A 364 -11.05 30.30 6.79
CA THR A 364 -11.91 31.49 6.59
C THR A 364 -11.19 32.70 5.97
N THR A 365 -9.91 32.59 5.61
CA THR A 365 -9.08 33.74 5.20
C THR A 365 -9.43 34.35 3.84
N ILE A 366 -10.19 33.66 3.00
CA ILE A 366 -10.57 34.15 1.67
C ILE A 366 -11.80 35.06 1.75
N GLN A 367 -11.65 36.29 1.26
CA GLN A 367 -12.76 37.23 1.11
C GLN A 367 -13.74 36.71 0.05
N SER A 368 -14.89 36.21 0.50
CA SER A 368 -15.89 35.52 -0.31
C SER A 368 -17.25 35.49 0.40
N ALA A 369 -18.29 34.96 -0.26
CA ALA A 369 -19.50 34.57 0.45
C ALA A 369 -19.17 33.39 1.38
N GLN A 370 -19.50 33.53 2.67
CA GLN A 370 -19.10 32.58 3.71
C GLN A 370 -20.32 31.85 4.28
N PHE A 371 -20.25 30.53 4.35
CA PHE A 371 -21.22 29.68 5.01
C PHE A 371 -20.50 28.74 5.96
N GLU A 372 -21.00 28.62 7.18
CA GLU A 372 -20.46 27.69 8.17
C GLU A 372 -21.47 26.56 8.39
N LEU A 373 -20.97 25.32 8.39
CA LEU A 373 -21.74 24.13 8.68
C LEU A 373 -21.22 23.46 9.96
N ALA A 374 -22.12 22.98 10.81
CA ALA A 374 -21.76 22.31 12.07
C ALA A 374 -21.37 20.83 11.87
N TYR A 375 -20.48 20.55 10.91
CA TYR A 375 -20.09 19.21 10.49
C TYR A 375 -18.57 19.06 10.42
N SER A 376 -18.09 17.81 10.50
CA SER A 376 -16.66 17.51 10.36
C SER A 376 -16.19 17.63 8.91
N HIS A 377 -14.88 17.71 8.71
CA HIS A 377 -14.23 17.95 7.42
C HIS A 377 -14.82 17.07 6.29
N ASN A 378 -14.82 15.75 6.47
CA ASN A 378 -15.31 14.81 5.46
C ASN A 378 -16.85 14.79 5.33
N GLN A 379 -17.57 15.37 6.29
CA GLN A 379 -19.03 15.45 6.22
C GLN A 379 -19.52 16.60 5.34
N ILE A 380 -18.67 17.61 5.09
CA ILE A 380 -19.07 18.84 4.39
C ILE A 380 -19.68 18.54 3.00
N PRO A 381 -19.08 17.69 2.13
CA PRO A 381 -19.67 17.42 0.81
C PRO A 381 -21.07 16.81 0.88
N ALA A 382 -21.26 15.77 1.70
CA ALA A 382 -22.55 15.09 1.85
C ALA A 382 -23.59 15.93 2.61
N LYS A 383 -23.25 16.42 3.80
CA LYS A 383 -24.18 17.19 4.64
C LYS A 383 -24.45 18.60 4.11
N GLY A 384 -23.52 19.14 3.32
CA GLY A 384 -23.66 20.42 2.65
C GLY A 384 -24.35 20.34 1.29
N ALA A 385 -24.65 19.14 0.76
CA ALA A 385 -25.07 18.95 -0.63
C ALA A 385 -26.22 19.87 -1.07
N GLY A 386 -27.24 20.04 -0.21
CA GLY A 386 -28.37 20.93 -0.51
C GLY A 386 -28.01 22.43 -0.56
N LEU A 387 -27.08 22.88 0.29
CA LEU A 387 -26.54 24.25 0.25
C LEU A 387 -25.65 24.43 -0.96
N ILE A 388 -24.77 23.47 -1.25
CA ILE A 388 -23.87 23.48 -2.40
C ILE A 388 -24.68 23.61 -3.69
N PHE A 389 -25.73 22.79 -3.87
CA PHE A 389 -26.63 22.89 -5.01
C PHE A 389 -27.27 24.28 -5.13
N LYS A 390 -27.72 24.85 -3.99
CA LYS A 390 -28.36 26.17 -3.96
C LYS A 390 -27.39 27.30 -4.30
N VAL A 391 -26.14 27.23 -3.84
CA VAL A 391 -25.08 28.19 -4.18
C VAL A 391 -24.70 28.08 -5.66
N LEU A 392 -24.62 26.84 -6.15
CA LEU A 392 -24.26 26.53 -7.54
C LEU A 392 -25.29 27.07 -8.53
N THR A 393 -26.58 26.84 -8.27
CA THR A 393 -27.66 27.10 -9.25
C THR A 393 -28.51 28.33 -8.95
N GLY A 394 -28.47 28.84 -7.71
CA GLY A 394 -29.41 29.83 -7.20
C GLY A 394 -30.80 29.25 -6.86
N VAL A 395 -31.03 27.94 -7.05
CA VAL A 395 -32.33 27.27 -6.88
C VAL A 395 -32.28 26.30 -5.70
N THR A 396 -33.37 26.19 -4.93
CA THR A 396 -33.47 25.17 -3.87
C THR A 396 -33.64 23.78 -4.49
N PRO A 397 -32.84 22.77 -4.09
CA PRO A 397 -32.97 21.43 -4.62
C PRO A 397 -34.33 20.81 -4.25
N THR A 398 -34.87 20.01 -5.17
CA THR A 398 -36.09 19.24 -4.98
C THR A 398 -35.86 17.94 -4.20
N GLN A 399 -34.67 17.35 -4.33
CA GLN A 399 -34.24 16.16 -3.61
C GLN A 399 -32.83 16.38 -3.05
N VAL A 400 -32.55 15.92 -1.83
CA VAL A 400 -31.23 16.02 -1.21
C VAL A 400 -30.90 14.68 -0.60
N PHE A 401 -29.70 14.18 -0.89
CA PHE A 401 -29.10 13.03 -0.22
C PHE A 401 -28.06 13.57 0.75
N ASP A 402 -28.28 13.36 2.05
CA ASP A 402 -27.41 13.85 3.11
C ASP A 402 -27.18 12.78 4.20
N GLU A 403 -27.52 11.52 3.92
CA GLU A 403 -27.25 10.39 4.80
C GLU A 403 -25.75 10.09 4.83
N PHE A 404 -25.00 10.88 5.60
CA PHE A 404 -23.62 10.55 5.92
C PHE A 404 -23.61 9.39 6.91
N THR A 405 -23.20 8.23 6.43
CA THR A 405 -23.10 6.98 7.19
C THR A 405 -21.87 6.92 8.09
N GLY A 406 -20.98 7.93 8.05
CA GLY A 406 -19.71 7.93 8.78
C GLY A 406 -19.78 8.29 10.27
N PHE A 407 -20.69 7.68 11.03
CA PHE A 407 -20.48 7.48 12.47
C PHE A 407 -20.20 5.98 12.68
N GLY A 408 -19.01 5.63 13.17
CA GLY A 408 -18.64 4.23 13.41
C GLY A 408 -18.41 3.46 12.12
N PHE A 409 -17.64 4.04 11.19
CA PHE A 409 -17.28 3.31 9.97
C PHE A 409 -16.18 2.28 10.26
N GLU A 410 -16.30 1.14 9.60
CA GLU A 410 -15.29 0.10 9.59
C GLU A 410 -14.86 -0.14 8.15
N LEU A 411 -13.57 -0.16 7.88
CA LEU A 411 -13.01 -0.44 6.57
C LEU A 411 -12.15 -1.68 6.66
N LEU A 412 -12.60 -2.77 6.03
CA LEU A 412 -11.79 -3.97 5.87
C LEU A 412 -10.97 -3.84 4.59
N ILE A 413 -9.65 -3.95 4.70
CA ILE A 413 -8.72 -3.87 3.57
C ILE A 413 -7.93 -5.17 3.45
N PHE A 414 -7.78 -5.65 2.21
CA PHE A 414 -6.90 -6.74 1.81
C PHE A 414 -5.89 -6.16 0.81
N LYS A 415 -4.60 -6.24 1.09
CA LYS A 415 -3.54 -5.80 0.17
C LYS A 415 -2.65 -6.99 -0.19
N MET A 416 -2.46 -7.20 -1.49
CA MET A 416 -1.60 -8.24 -2.01
C MET A 416 -0.18 -7.71 -2.20
N LEU A 417 0.77 -8.40 -1.59
CA LEU A 417 2.19 -8.25 -1.90
C LEU A 417 2.57 -9.40 -2.83
N SER A 418 2.60 -9.08 -4.13
CA SER A 418 2.85 -9.95 -5.28
C SER A 418 4.03 -10.92 -5.07
N PRO A 419 4.05 -12.11 -5.72
CA PRO A 419 3.50 -12.41 -7.05
C PRO A 419 2.26 -13.32 -7.05
N ALA A 420 1.12 -12.83 -6.58
CA ALA A 420 -0.17 -13.47 -6.73
C ALA A 420 -1.24 -12.41 -7.02
N ASP A 421 -2.37 -12.85 -7.57
CA ASP A 421 -3.62 -12.07 -7.66
C ASP A 421 -4.64 -12.60 -6.64
N MET A 422 -5.67 -11.83 -6.30
CA MET A 422 -6.69 -12.24 -5.32
C MET A 422 -8.15 -12.09 -5.75
N GLN A 423 -8.97 -12.94 -5.14
CA GLN A 423 -10.42 -12.89 -5.09
C GLN A 423 -10.84 -13.00 -3.63
N VAL A 424 -11.81 -12.19 -3.20
CA VAL A 424 -12.41 -12.29 -1.87
C VAL A 424 -13.88 -12.67 -2.00
N ILE A 425 -14.31 -13.63 -1.19
CA ILE A 425 -15.72 -14.03 -1.03
C ILE A 425 -16.17 -13.60 0.35
N GLY A 426 -17.23 -12.79 0.42
CA GLY A 426 -17.82 -12.33 1.67
C GLY A 426 -18.69 -13.40 2.36
N PRO A 427 -19.10 -13.15 3.63
CA PRO A 427 -19.94 -14.06 4.41
C PRO A 427 -21.29 -14.38 3.75
N ASP A 428 -21.80 -13.48 2.91
CA ASP A 428 -23.05 -13.65 2.14
C ASP A 428 -22.86 -14.37 0.79
N GLY A 429 -21.63 -14.80 0.49
CA GLY A 429 -21.25 -15.53 -0.72
C GLY A 429 -20.96 -14.64 -1.93
N LYS A 430 -21.08 -13.32 -1.79
CA LYS A 430 -20.75 -12.37 -2.87
C LYS A 430 -19.26 -12.22 -3.03
N LYS A 431 -18.82 -11.89 -4.23
CA LYS A 431 -17.41 -11.88 -4.62
C LYS A 431 -16.91 -10.50 -5.03
N ILE A 432 -15.62 -10.27 -4.80
CA ILE A 432 -14.88 -9.15 -5.35
C ILE A 432 -13.46 -9.59 -5.71
N GLY A 433 -12.83 -8.96 -6.70
CA GLY A 433 -11.47 -9.27 -7.13
C GLY A 433 -11.42 -10.06 -8.43
N LYS A 434 -10.26 -10.65 -8.76
CA LYS A 434 -10.05 -11.32 -10.05
C LYS A 434 -10.93 -12.56 -10.20
N ASN A 435 -11.56 -12.72 -11.35
CA ASN A 435 -12.20 -13.96 -11.76
C ASN A 435 -11.19 -14.86 -12.51
N PHE A 436 -10.64 -15.84 -11.80
CA PHE A 436 -9.62 -16.76 -12.33
C PHE A 436 -10.09 -17.66 -13.50
N ASN A 437 -11.38 -17.68 -13.83
CA ASN A 437 -11.90 -18.50 -14.93
C ASN A 437 -11.87 -17.80 -16.30
N ASN A 438 -12.06 -16.49 -16.32
CA ASN A 438 -12.23 -15.72 -17.55
C ASN A 438 -11.40 -14.43 -17.60
N ASN A 439 -10.60 -14.13 -16.56
CA ASN A 439 -9.82 -12.89 -16.42
C ASN A 439 -10.69 -11.62 -16.46
N GLU A 440 -11.90 -11.69 -15.95
CA GLU A 440 -12.73 -10.50 -15.63
C GLU A 440 -12.64 -10.19 -14.13
N GLU A 441 -13.39 -9.19 -13.67
CA GLU A 441 -13.50 -8.81 -12.25
C GLU A 441 -14.85 -9.22 -11.69
N PHE A 442 -14.86 -9.72 -10.46
CA PHE A 442 -16.07 -9.73 -9.63
C PHE A 442 -16.20 -8.39 -8.92
N ASP A 443 -17.43 -7.90 -8.84
CA ASP A 443 -17.79 -6.66 -8.15
C ASP A 443 -19.22 -6.78 -7.57
N GLU A 444 -19.39 -7.75 -6.68
CA GLU A 444 -20.70 -8.11 -6.13
C GLU A 444 -20.89 -7.62 -4.68
N ILE A 445 -19.80 -7.41 -3.93
CA ILE A 445 -19.86 -6.95 -2.53
C ILE A 445 -20.21 -5.45 -2.51
N PRO A 446 -21.32 -5.03 -1.88
CA PRO A 446 -21.68 -3.61 -1.80
C PRO A 446 -20.61 -2.76 -1.09
N ASN A 447 -20.38 -1.55 -1.58
CA ASN A 447 -19.39 -0.59 -1.06
C ASN A 447 -17.98 -1.18 -0.95
N ALA A 448 -17.69 -2.17 -1.79
CA ALA A 448 -16.36 -2.70 -1.91
C ALA A 448 -15.69 -2.12 -3.16
N PHE A 449 -14.37 -2.00 -3.10
CA PHE A 449 -13.56 -1.48 -4.18
C PHE A 449 -12.38 -2.42 -4.41
N TYR A 450 -12.10 -2.69 -5.67
CA TYR A 450 -10.97 -3.47 -6.12
C TYR A 450 -10.09 -2.62 -7.04
N SER A 451 -8.81 -2.50 -6.71
CA SER A 451 -7.86 -1.72 -7.52
C SER A 451 -7.53 -2.37 -8.87
N GLY A 452 -7.87 -3.65 -9.03
CA GLY A 452 -7.60 -4.42 -10.25
C GLY A 452 -6.26 -5.16 -10.23
N PHE A 453 -6.09 -6.09 -11.16
CA PHE A 453 -4.93 -6.98 -11.28
C PHE A 453 -4.00 -6.64 -12.45
N GLU A 454 -4.24 -5.53 -13.16
CA GLU A 454 -3.38 -5.09 -14.26
C GLU A 454 -2.10 -4.39 -13.79
N THR A 455 -2.07 -3.98 -12.52
CA THR A 455 -0.92 -3.32 -11.89
C THR A 455 -0.37 -4.17 -10.75
N ASP A 456 0.89 -3.93 -10.36
CA ASP A 456 1.49 -4.62 -9.23
C ASP A 456 0.86 -4.20 -7.88
N ASP A 457 0.03 -3.15 -7.82
CA ASP A 457 -0.60 -2.66 -6.60
C ASP A 457 -2.06 -3.10 -6.49
N GLU A 458 -2.23 -4.37 -6.13
CA GLU A 458 -3.54 -5.01 -6.00
C GLU A 458 -4.04 -4.94 -4.54
N TYR A 459 -5.22 -4.36 -4.34
CA TYR A 459 -5.92 -4.33 -3.05
C TYR A 459 -7.43 -4.31 -3.21
N ILE A 460 -8.12 -4.78 -2.17
CA ILE A 460 -9.57 -4.78 -2.03
C ILE A 460 -9.90 -4.03 -0.74
N THR A 461 -10.86 -3.11 -0.79
CA THR A 461 -11.45 -2.50 0.40
C THR A 461 -12.94 -2.82 0.46
N ILE A 462 -13.48 -2.96 1.67
CA ILE A 462 -14.91 -3.17 1.92
C ILE A 462 -15.33 -2.18 3.01
N PHE A 463 -16.12 -1.19 2.64
CA PHE A 463 -16.64 -0.18 3.55
C PHE A 463 -17.88 -0.73 4.29
N ASN A 464 -17.85 -0.68 5.61
CA ASN A 464 -18.80 -1.31 6.53
C ASN A 464 -18.97 -2.82 6.26
N PRO A 465 -17.90 -3.62 6.43
CA PRO A 465 -17.91 -5.05 6.16
C PRO A 465 -18.95 -5.79 7.04
N LEU A 466 -19.54 -6.86 6.49
CA LEU A 466 -20.33 -7.79 7.29
C LEU A 466 -19.43 -8.56 8.26
N GLU A 467 -19.87 -8.80 9.49
CA GLU A 467 -19.22 -9.79 10.37
C GLU A 467 -19.33 -11.20 9.77
N GLY A 468 -18.33 -12.04 10.01
CA GLY A 468 -18.30 -13.43 9.57
C GLY A 468 -16.99 -13.83 8.89
N GLU A 469 -17.03 -14.97 8.22
CA GLU A 469 -15.89 -15.54 7.51
C GLU A 469 -15.83 -15.01 6.07
N TYR A 470 -14.71 -14.36 5.74
CA TYR A 470 -14.30 -14.03 4.39
C TYR A 470 -13.31 -15.08 3.89
N LYS A 471 -13.37 -15.40 2.59
CA LYS A 471 -12.39 -16.29 1.94
C LYS A 471 -11.58 -15.51 0.94
N ALA A 472 -10.27 -15.38 1.17
CA ALA A 472 -9.34 -14.88 0.18
C ALA A 472 -8.76 -16.05 -0.62
N ILE A 473 -9.06 -16.08 -1.91
CA ILE A 473 -8.52 -17.05 -2.87
C ILE A 473 -7.42 -16.34 -3.63
N THR A 474 -6.21 -16.90 -3.64
CA THR A 474 -5.08 -16.35 -4.40
C THR A 474 -4.72 -17.22 -5.58
N GLN A 475 -4.17 -16.60 -6.62
CA GLN A 475 -3.58 -17.30 -7.76
C GLN A 475 -2.17 -16.79 -8.01
N GLY A 476 -1.17 -17.67 -7.99
CA GLY A 476 0.21 -17.30 -8.30
C GLY A 476 0.37 -16.75 -9.72
N THR A 477 1.14 -15.67 -9.84
CA THR A 477 1.43 -15.00 -11.12
C THR A 477 2.91 -15.07 -11.47
N ASN A 478 3.27 -14.58 -12.66
CA ASN A 478 4.65 -14.39 -13.11
C ASN A 478 5.53 -15.66 -12.98
N ASN A 479 6.59 -15.62 -12.15
CA ASN A 479 7.49 -16.75 -11.91
C ASN A 479 7.21 -17.47 -10.58
N GLY A 480 6.13 -17.10 -9.88
CA GLY A 480 5.89 -17.52 -8.49
C GLY A 480 6.90 -16.93 -7.49
N GLY A 481 6.87 -17.44 -6.27
CA GLY A 481 7.71 -17.01 -5.16
C GLY A 481 6.91 -16.78 -3.88
N SER A 482 7.51 -16.05 -2.95
CA SER A 482 6.84 -15.66 -1.70
C SER A 482 5.85 -14.53 -1.98
N TYR A 483 4.61 -14.66 -1.51
CA TYR A 483 3.60 -13.61 -1.54
C TYR A 483 3.03 -13.39 -0.13
N THR A 484 2.45 -12.22 0.12
CA THR A 484 1.80 -11.89 1.40
C THR A 484 0.43 -11.28 1.16
N ILE A 485 -0.58 -11.74 1.89
CA ILE A 485 -1.85 -11.01 2.04
C ILE A 485 -1.78 -10.26 3.36
N ALA A 486 -1.80 -8.94 3.28
CA ALA A 486 -1.97 -8.08 4.44
C ALA A 486 -3.45 -7.72 4.57
N THR A 487 -4.01 -7.89 5.77
CA THR A 487 -5.40 -7.53 6.07
C THR A 487 -5.45 -6.52 7.20
N GLY A 488 -6.38 -5.59 7.11
CA GLY A 488 -6.57 -4.54 8.11
C GLY A 488 -8.04 -4.26 8.35
N LEU A 489 -8.45 -4.11 9.61
CA LEU A 489 -9.73 -3.51 9.98
C LEU A 489 -9.43 -2.13 10.54
N ILE A 490 -9.88 -1.10 9.84
CA ILE A 490 -9.66 0.30 10.19
C ILE A 490 -10.97 0.87 10.70
N SER A 491 -10.93 1.49 11.87
CA SER A 491 -12.05 2.19 12.50
C SER A 491 -11.59 3.57 12.99
N ASP A 492 -12.53 4.38 13.48
CA ASP A 492 -12.26 5.70 14.08
C ASP A 492 -11.27 5.65 15.25
N GLU A 493 -11.22 4.52 15.98
CA GLU A 493 -10.47 4.41 17.24
C GLU A 493 -9.27 3.45 17.16
N SER A 494 -9.26 2.54 16.18
CA SER A 494 -8.27 1.46 16.14
C SER A 494 -8.00 0.96 14.73
N ILE A 495 -6.80 0.40 14.57
CA ILE A 495 -6.41 -0.42 13.43
C ILE A 495 -5.94 -1.77 13.95
N ILE A 496 -6.49 -2.84 13.38
CA ILE A 496 -6.03 -4.21 13.61
C ILE A 496 -5.47 -4.73 12.30
N GLU A 497 -4.21 -5.14 12.31
CA GLU A 497 -3.51 -5.66 11.13
C GLU A 497 -3.12 -7.12 11.34
N ASN A 498 -3.26 -7.92 10.29
CA ASN A 498 -2.70 -9.26 10.20
C ASN A 498 -2.02 -9.47 8.85
N GLU A 499 -0.98 -10.28 8.81
CA GLU A 499 -0.33 -10.70 7.56
C GLU A 499 -0.23 -12.21 7.50
N PHE A 500 -0.47 -12.76 6.32
CA PHE A 500 -0.22 -14.16 6.02
C PHE A 500 0.71 -14.27 4.81
N THR A 501 1.85 -14.96 4.99
CA THR A 501 2.87 -15.14 3.94
C THR A 501 2.95 -16.60 3.54
N ALA A 502 2.91 -16.86 2.24
CA ALA A 502 2.95 -18.19 1.66
C ALA A 502 3.80 -18.23 0.39
N GLN A 503 3.97 -19.42 -0.16
CA GLN A 503 4.68 -19.63 -1.43
C GLN A 503 3.66 -19.89 -2.54
N THR A 504 4.02 -19.52 -3.77
CA THR A 504 3.19 -19.79 -4.93
C THR A 504 4.02 -20.08 -6.18
N THR A 505 3.40 -20.75 -7.15
CA THR A 505 3.91 -20.92 -8.52
C THR A 505 2.83 -20.46 -9.49
N PRO A 506 3.16 -20.20 -10.77
CA PRO A 506 2.19 -19.67 -11.71
C PRO A 506 0.95 -20.57 -11.85
N GLY A 507 -0.23 -20.00 -11.60
CA GLY A 507 -1.52 -20.72 -11.63
C GLY A 507 -1.86 -21.50 -10.36
N GLN A 508 -0.97 -21.57 -9.36
CA GLN A 508 -1.25 -22.23 -8.08
C GLN A 508 -2.34 -21.46 -7.34
N ILE A 509 -3.40 -22.15 -6.93
CA ILE A 509 -4.52 -21.58 -6.17
C ILE A 509 -4.33 -21.89 -4.69
N GLN A 510 -4.60 -20.92 -3.82
CA GLN A 510 -4.67 -21.12 -2.37
C GLN A 510 -5.87 -20.43 -1.76
N ASN A 511 -6.37 -21.02 -0.67
CA ASN A 511 -7.48 -20.47 0.11
C ASN A 511 -7.00 -20.06 1.50
N ILE A 512 -7.33 -18.85 1.89
CA ILE A 512 -7.05 -18.28 3.20
C ILE A 512 -8.38 -17.80 3.78
N SER A 513 -8.66 -18.19 5.01
CA SER A 513 -9.84 -17.77 5.76
C SER A 513 -9.51 -16.55 6.61
N ILE A 514 -10.38 -15.55 6.57
CA ILE A 514 -10.29 -14.31 7.34
C ILE A 514 -11.59 -14.18 8.13
N THR A 515 -11.51 -14.38 9.44
CA THR A 515 -12.68 -14.26 10.32
C THR A 515 -12.73 -12.88 10.93
N LEU A 516 -13.83 -12.16 10.70
CA LEU A 516 -14.14 -10.88 11.32
C LEU A 516 -15.21 -11.10 12.39
N SER A 517 -14.88 -10.82 13.65
CA SER A 517 -15.85 -10.92 14.76
C SER A 517 -15.60 -9.88 15.84
N ALA A 518 -16.63 -9.10 16.19
CA ALA A 518 -16.58 -8.13 17.29
C ALA A 518 -15.38 -7.16 17.21
N GLY A 519 -15.03 -6.72 15.99
CA GLY A 519 -13.92 -5.82 15.75
C GLY A 519 -12.53 -6.46 15.78
N GLU A 520 -12.42 -7.79 15.87
CA GLU A 520 -11.15 -8.53 15.73
C GLU A 520 -11.04 -9.21 14.36
N ILE A 521 -9.81 -9.33 13.83
CA ILE A 521 -9.51 -10.13 12.63
C ILE A 521 -8.62 -11.30 13.03
N GLU A 522 -8.99 -12.50 12.58
CA GLU A 522 -8.12 -13.68 12.56
C GLU A 522 -7.86 -14.12 11.12
N VAL A 523 -6.61 -14.40 10.78
CA VAL A 523 -6.21 -14.91 9.45
C VAL A 523 -5.61 -16.29 9.61
N ALA A 524 -6.19 -17.28 8.94
CA ALA A 524 -5.72 -18.67 9.00
C ALA A 524 -5.77 -19.33 7.59
N PRO A 525 -4.76 -20.12 7.22
CA PRO A 525 -4.87 -20.98 6.03
C PRO A 525 -5.96 -22.05 6.25
N GLU A 526 -6.61 -22.49 5.16
CA GLU A 526 -7.52 -23.65 5.26
C GLU A 526 -6.76 -24.97 5.50
N ASP A 527 -5.50 -25.06 5.04
CA ASP A 527 -4.63 -26.24 5.20
C ASP A 527 -3.53 -26.00 6.25
N PHE A 528 -3.48 -26.92 7.22
CA PHE A 528 -2.51 -26.97 8.32
C PHE A 528 -1.77 -28.33 8.38
N ILE A 529 -1.95 -29.18 7.37
CA ILE A 529 -1.43 -30.53 7.31
C ILE A 529 -0.10 -30.51 6.56
N ALA A 530 0.96 -31.00 7.19
CA ALA A 530 2.25 -31.12 6.53
C ALA A 530 2.25 -32.19 5.42
N PRO A 531 3.11 -32.04 4.39
CA PRO A 531 3.25 -33.04 3.33
C PRO A 531 3.49 -34.45 3.84
N HIS A 532 2.92 -35.44 3.17
CA HIS A 532 3.25 -36.83 3.42
C HIS A 532 4.54 -37.22 2.68
N ILE A 533 5.50 -37.78 3.42
CA ILE A 533 6.75 -38.34 2.91
C ILE A 533 6.69 -39.86 3.02
N LEU A 534 7.14 -40.56 1.98
CA LEU A 534 7.34 -42.00 2.00
C LEU A 534 8.71 -42.35 1.41
N ILE A 535 9.62 -42.83 2.25
CA ILE A 535 10.94 -43.32 1.83
C ILE A 535 10.83 -44.82 1.53
N ASN A 536 10.77 -45.19 0.25
CA ASN A 536 10.79 -46.60 -0.19
C ASN A 536 12.22 -47.16 -0.22
N SER A 537 13.19 -46.30 -0.54
CA SER A 537 14.62 -46.59 -0.45
C SER A 537 15.41 -45.31 -0.15
N PRO A 538 16.38 -45.33 0.79
CA PRO A 538 16.92 -46.49 1.52
C PRO A 538 15.95 -47.14 2.49
N GLN A 539 16.23 -48.40 2.82
CA GLN A 539 15.55 -49.18 3.86
C GLN A 539 16.52 -49.43 5.02
N LEU A 540 15.98 -49.67 6.22
CA LEU A 540 16.77 -50.06 7.40
C LEU A 540 17.38 -51.45 7.22
N LYS A 541 18.54 -51.51 6.57
CA LYS A 541 19.35 -52.72 6.35
C LYS A 541 20.81 -52.38 6.05
N ASP A 542 21.60 -53.44 5.92
CA ASP A 542 22.98 -53.33 5.45
C ASP A 542 23.02 -53.27 3.93
N TYR A 543 23.81 -52.34 3.40
CA TYR A 543 24.15 -52.19 2.00
C TYR A 543 25.65 -52.40 1.82
N LEU A 544 26.05 -53.06 0.74
CA LEU A 544 27.46 -53.25 0.45
C LEU A 544 28.04 -51.94 -0.09
N ARG A 545 29.26 -51.57 0.31
CA ARG A 545 29.91 -50.36 -0.23
C ARG A 545 30.09 -50.38 -1.75
N SER A 546 30.17 -51.57 -2.34
CA SER A 546 30.22 -51.74 -3.79
C SER A 546 28.89 -51.49 -4.51
N GLU A 547 27.78 -51.35 -3.78
CA GLU A 547 26.44 -51.13 -4.33
C GLU A 547 26.21 -49.66 -4.68
N THR A 548 25.23 -49.44 -5.55
CA THR A 548 24.64 -48.12 -5.80
C THR A 548 23.28 -48.12 -5.11
N LEU A 549 23.11 -47.25 -4.12
CA LEU A 549 21.91 -47.14 -3.31
C LEU A 549 20.82 -46.44 -4.13
N PRO A 550 19.71 -47.11 -4.51
CA PRO A 550 18.61 -46.42 -5.17
C PRO A 550 17.93 -45.47 -4.18
N ILE A 551 17.55 -44.29 -4.65
CA ILE A 551 16.75 -43.32 -3.90
C ILE A 551 15.36 -43.32 -4.51
N ASP A 552 14.37 -43.69 -3.70
CA ASP A 552 12.96 -43.69 -4.07
C ASP A 552 12.16 -43.10 -2.92
N VAL A 553 11.77 -41.84 -3.08
CA VAL A 553 11.03 -41.07 -2.09
C VAL A 553 9.81 -40.47 -2.79
N VAL A 554 8.65 -40.67 -2.19
CA VAL A 554 7.39 -40.09 -2.66
C VAL A 554 7.00 -38.96 -1.73
N PHE A 555 6.77 -37.78 -2.32
CA PHE A 555 6.23 -36.61 -1.64
C PHE A 555 4.82 -36.38 -2.16
N SER A 556 3.87 -36.15 -1.27
CA SER A 556 2.50 -35.85 -1.66
C SER A 556 1.83 -34.96 -0.63
N ASP A 557 1.10 -33.98 -1.11
CA ASP A 557 0.16 -33.20 -0.32
C ASP A 557 -1.12 -33.03 -1.14
N LYS A 558 -2.29 -33.16 -0.51
CA LYS A 558 -3.58 -33.15 -1.20
C LYS A 558 -4.28 -31.80 -1.17
N GLU A 559 -3.91 -30.93 -0.24
CA GLU A 559 -4.60 -29.68 0.02
C GLU A 559 -3.83 -28.56 -0.67
N SER A 560 -2.78 -28.03 -0.04
CA SER A 560 -1.97 -26.97 -0.63
C SER A 560 -0.94 -27.45 -1.64
N GLY A 561 -0.58 -28.74 -1.64
CA GLY A 561 0.40 -29.32 -2.58
C GLY A 561 1.86 -29.12 -2.11
N VAL A 562 2.80 -29.86 -2.71
CA VAL A 562 4.22 -29.79 -2.32
C VAL A 562 4.93 -28.65 -3.05
N PHE A 563 5.50 -27.70 -2.31
CA PHE A 563 6.26 -26.58 -2.86
C PHE A 563 7.73 -26.93 -3.07
N SER A 564 8.39 -27.48 -2.04
CA SER A 564 9.82 -27.81 -2.11
C SER A 564 10.14 -29.10 -1.38
N THR A 565 11.22 -29.75 -1.80
CA THR A 565 11.70 -31.01 -1.24
C THR A 565 13.21 -30.98 -1.08
N SER A 566 13.72 -31.57 -0.01
CA SER A 566 15.14 -31.71 0.26
C SER A 566 15.46 -33.19 0.55
N LEU A 567 16.57 -33.68 0.01
CA LEU A 567 17.09 -35.03 0.26
C LEU A 567 18.53 -34.90 0.70
N ASN A 568 18.89 -35.51 1.83
CA ASN A 568 20.24 -35.43 2.38
C ASN A 568 20.74 -36.81 2.84
N LEU A 569 22.05 -37.03 2.69
CA LEU A 569 22.80 -38.12 3.30
C LEU A 569 23.79 -37.53 4.29
N ASP A 570 23.68 -37.89 5.58
CA ASP A 570 24.54 -37.40 6.66
C ASP A 570 24.64 -35.86 6.71
N ASN A 571 23.50 -35.18 6.55
CA ASN A 571 23.36 -33.71 6.47
C ASN A 571 24.02 -33.06 5.23
N ILE A 572 24.38 -33.84 4.22
CA ILE A 572 24.89 -33.35 2.93
C ILE A 572 23.83 -33.59 1.86
N SER A 573 23.54 -32.57 1.04
CA SER A 573 22.54 -32.69 -0.03
C SER A 573 22.87 -33.85 -0.97
N ALA A 574 21.91 -34.78 -1.11
CA ALA A 574 21.98 -35.88 -2.06
C ALA A 574 21.58 -35.46 -3.48
N GLY A 575 21.04 -34.24 -3.64
CA GLY A 575 20.48 -33.72 -4.89
C GLY A 575 19.25 -34.51 -5.37
N ASN A 576 18.80 -34.23 -6.59
CA ASN A 576 17.72 -34.98 -7.26
C ASN A 576 18.21 -36.29 -7.92
N ASN A 577 19.23 -36.92 -7.34
CA ASN A 577 19.81 -38.13 -7.90
C ASN A 577 18.89 -39.34 -7.62
N SER A 578 18.64 -40.15 -8.64
CA SER A 578 17.89 -41.41 -8.49
C SER A 578 18.66 -42.49 -7.69
N SER A 579 19.94 -42.24 -7.38
CA SER A 579 20.78 -43.17 -6.63
C SER A 579 22.04 -42.51 -6.07
N ILE A 580 22.58 -43.07 -4.98
CA ILE A 580 23.85 -42.67 -4.36
C ILE A 580 24.88 -43.79 -4.57
N ASP A 581 26.07 -43.42 -5.02
CA ASP A 581 27.18 -44.36 -5.16
C ASP A 581 27.87 -44.58 -3.81
N LEU A 582 27.63 -45.73 -3.17
CA LEU A 582 28.17 -46.03 -1.83
C LEU A 582 29.68 -46.22 -1.83
N PHE A 583 30.30 -46.41 -2.99
CA PHE A 583 31.76 -46.51 -3.11
C PHE A 583 32.49 -45.26 -2.57
N PHE A 584 31.83 -44.09 -2.58
CA PHE A 584 32.39 -42.84 -2.07
C PHE A 584 31.97 -42.52 -0.63
N GLN A 585 31.21 -43.39 0.02
CA GLN A 585 30.76 -43.22 1.40
C GLN A 585 31.63 -44.04 2.36
N PRO A 586 31.88 -43.54 3.59
CA PRO A 586 32.57 -44.33 4.61
C PRO A 586 31.76 -45.56 5.00
N LEU A 587 32.38 -46.50 5.71
CA LEU A 587 31.67 -47.64 6.31
C LEU A 587 31.04 -47.22 7.64
N GLY A 588 29.92 -47.84 7.99
CA GLY A 588 29.23 -47.60 9.26
C GLY A 588 27.77 -47.19 9.10
N ASN A 589 27.23 -46.50 10.10
CA ASN A 589 25.86 -46.01 10.10
C ASN A 589 25.76 -44.72 9.31
N HIS A 590 24.72 -44.62 8.50
CA HIS A 590 24.36 -43.45 7.73
C HIS A 590 22.90 -43.09 7.98
N ILE A 591 22.59 -41.81 7.88
CA ILE A 591 21.22 -41.31 7.99
C ILE A 591 20.85 -40.65 6.67
N PHE A 592 19.80 -41.17 6.04
CA PHE A 592 19.17 -40.52 4.90
C PHE A 592 17.94 -39.75 5.39
N THR A 593 17.88 -38.46 5.10
CA THR A 593 16.75 -37.60 5.48
C THR A 593 16.04 -37.08 4.23
N ALA A 594 14.73 -37.00 4.33
CA ALA A 594 13.86 -36.38 3.35
C ALA A 594 12.99 -35.34 4.06
N GLU A 595 12.96 -34.13 3.50
CA GLU A 595 12.15 -33.03 4.00
C GLU A 595 11.27 -32.49 2.89
N ALA A 596 10.09 -32.02 3.24
CA ALA A 596 9.17 -31.39 2.31
C ALA A 596 8.48 -30.20 2.96
N VAL A 597 8.22 -29.19 2.15
CA VAL A 597 7.46 -27.99 2.53
C VAL A 597 6.33 -27.84 1.53
N ASP A 598 5.11 -27.62 2.02
CA ASP A 598 3.96 -27.30 1.17
C ASP A 598 3.94 -25.82 0.76
N PHE A 599 2.92 -25.41 0.00
CA PHE A 599 2.79 -24.02 -0.42
C PHE A 599 2.31 -23.06 0.69
N LEU A 600 1.87 -23.56 1.85
CA LEU A 600 1.47 -22.78 3.03
C LEU A 600 2.51 -22.82 4.16
N ASN A 601 3.71 -23.34 3.88
CA ASN A 601 4.86 -23.49 4.77
C ASN A 601 4.72 -24.56 5.87
N ASN A 602 3.78 -25.50 5.78
CA ASN A 602 3.82 -26.68 6.66
C ASN A 602 5.00 -27.57 6.25
N THR A 603 5.73 -28.08 7.24
CA THR A 603 6.98 -28.82 7.03
C THR A 603 6.85 -30.27 7.50
N ALA A 604 7.41 -31.18 6.71
CA ALA A 604 7.52 -32.59 7.04
C ALA A 604 8.98 -33.03 7.00
N HIS A 605 9.32 -33.95 7.90
CA HIS A 605 10.66 -34.54 7.99
C HIS A 605 10.51 -36.05 8.19
N GLN A 606 11.28 -36.83 7.44
CA GLN A 606 11.44 -38.26 7.68
C GLN A 606 12.89 -38.69 7.48
N GLU A 607 13.31 -39.67 8.27
CA GLU A 607 14.64 -40.24 8.20
C GLU A 607 14.63 -41.77 8.18
N VAL A 608 15.63 -42.35 7.52
CA VAL A 608 15.92 -43.78 7.56
C VAL A 608 17.40 -43.95 7.84
N GLU A 609 17.70 -44.69 8.90
CA GLU A 609 19.05 -45.18 9.16
C GLU A 609 19.33 -46.41 8.29
N PHE A 610 20.55 -46.50 7.75
CA PHE A 610 21.05 -47.71 7.11
C PHE A 610 22.54 -47.85 7.39
N ARG A 611 23.12 -49.01 7.06
CA ARG A 611 24.55 -49.23 7.25
C ARG A 611 25.25 -49.57 5.95
N VAL A 612 26.39 -48.94 5.71
CA VAL A 612 27.29 -49.32 4.63
C VAL A 612 28.34 -50.25 5.21
N ILE A 613 28.41 -51.46 4.67
CA ILE A 613 29.30 -52.52 5.17
C ILE A 613 30.25 -53.00 4.07
N ALA A 614 31.36 -53.59 4.51
CA ALA A 614 32.27 -54.32 3.65
C ALA A 614 32.09 -55.83 3.84
N SER A 615 32.09 -56.57 2.73
CA SER A 615 32.21 -58.02 2.67
C SER A 615 33.43 -58.37 1.81
N PRO A 616 34.01 -59.58 1.92
CA PRO A 616 35.12 -59.96 1.07
C PRO A 616 34.82 -59.85 -0.43
N ASP A 617 33.58 -60.14 -0.85
CA ASP A 617 33.13 -60.01 -2.23
C ASP A 617 32.96 -58.55 -2.66
N SER A 618 32.39 -57.67 -1.81
CA SER A 618 32.31 -56.23 -2.11
C SER A 618 33.68 -55.57 -2.15
N THR A 619 34.61 -55.96 -1.27
CA THR A 619 36.00 -55.46 -1.29
C THR A 619 36.73 -55.87 -2.56
N ILE A 620 36.47 -57.06 -3.12
CA ILE A 620 37.00 -57.45 -4.43
C ILE A 620 36.47 -56.51 -5.53
N LEU A 621 35.18 -56.19 -5.50
CA LEU A 621 34.57 -55.26 -6.45
C LEU A 621 35.14 -53.84 -6.29
N ASP A 622 35.40 -53.41 -5.06
CA ASP A 622 36.03 -52.12 -4.76
C ASP A 622 37.47 -52.05 -5.28
N VAL A 623 38.24 -53.14 -5.19
CA VAL A 623 39.57 -53.25 -5.81
C VAL A 623 39.49 -53.14 -7.34
N GLU A 624 38.52 -53.80 -7.97
CA GLU A 624 38.27 -53.68 -9.41
C GLU A 624 37.88 -52.24 -9.78
N ARG A 625 37.01 -51.61 -8.99
CA ARG A 625 36.55 -50.24 -9.21
C ARG A 625 37.67 -49.21 -9.03
N ALA A 626 38.45 -49.32 -7.96
CA ALA A 626 39.63 -48.51 -7.74
C ALA A 626 40.67 -48.64 -8.88
N TYR A 627 40.82 -49.83 -9.47
CA TYR A 627 41.64 -50.01 -10.66
C TYR A 627 41.05 -49.30 -11.89
N SER A 628 39.74 -49.43 -12.12
CA SER A 628 39.05 -48.77 -13.24
C SER A 628 39.12 -47.24 -13.17
N LEU A 629 39.10 -46.66 -11.96
CA LEU A 629 39.25 -45.23 -11.70
C LEU A 629 40.71 -44.76 -11.79
N GLY A 630 41.66 -45.66 -12.04
CA GLY A 630 43.10 -45.36 -12.10
C GLY A 630 43.76 -45.15 -10.74
N TRP A 631 43.05 -45.38 -9.65
CA TRP A 631 43.60 -45.27 -8.29
C TRP A 631 44.60 -46.40 -7.98
N ILE A 632 44.39 -47.57 -8.60
CA ILE A 632 45.39 -48.63 -8.72
C ILE A 632 45.92 -48.61 -10.16
N THR A 633 47.21 -48.37 -10.34
CA THR A 633 47.78 -48.12 -11.69
C THR A 633 48.29 -49.38 -12.38
N LYS A 634 48.62 -50.44 -11.63
CA LYS A 634 49.16 -51.69 -12.18
C LYS A 634 48.19 -52.86 -12.03
N LYS A 635 47.87 -53.51 -13.15
CA LYS A 635 47.04 -54.71 -13.21
C LYS A 635 47.55 -55.83 -12.28
N ALA A 636 48.87 -56.03 -12.21
CA ALA A 636 49.48 -57.04 -11.34
C ALA A 636 49.21 -56.79 -9.83
N VAL A 637 49.14 -55.52 -9.41
CA VAL A 637 48.84 -55.16 -8.01
C VAL A 637 47.38 -55.44 -7.69
N LYS A 638 46.47 -55.06 -8.59
CA LYS A 638 45.05 -55.39 -8.51
C LYS A 638 44.82 -56.91 -8.40
N GLU A 639 45.39 -57.68 -9.32
CA GLU A 639 45.22 -59.15 -9.36
C GLU A 639 45.78 -59.83 -8.09
N ASP A 640 46.88 -59.30 -7.54
CA ASP A 640 47.46 -59.79 -6.29
C ASP A 640 46.54 -59.57 -5.09
N LEU A 641 45.96 -58.37 -4.95
CA LEU A 641 44.98 -58.05 -3.89
C LEU A 641 43.73 -58.93 -3.98
N ILE A 642 43.15 -59.05 -5.19
CA ILE A 642 41.97 -59.91 -5.43
C ILE A 642 42.28 -61.37 -5.13
N ARG A 643 43.46 -61.87 -5.51
CA ARG A 643 43.88 -63.25 -5.21
C ARG A 643 43.96 -63.50 -3.71
N LYS A 644 44.44 -62.54 -2.92
CA LYS A 644 44.52 -62.64 -1.46
C LYS A 644 43.13 -62.63 -0.82
N LEU A 645 42.24 -61.74 -1.25
CA LEU A 645 40.85 -61.71 -0.81
C LEU A 645 40.11 -63.02 -1.15
N LYS A 646 40.25 -63.54 -2.37
CA LYS A 646 39.66 -64.85 -2.76
C LYS A 646 40.19 -66.02 -1.95
N ASN A 647 41.46 -65.98 -1.53
CA ASN A 647 42.03 -67.02 -0.67
C ASN A 647 41.45 -66.95 0.75
N ALA A 648 41.19 -65.74 1.27
CA ALA A 648 40.49 -65.56 2.54
C ALA A 648 39.07 -66.14 2.48
N ILE A 649 38.28 -65.80 1.45
CA ILE A 649 36.92 -66.34 1.23
C ILE A 649 36.90 -67.88 1.18
N ARG A 650 37.89 -68.49 0.50
CA ARG A 650 37.98 -69.95 0.41
C ARG A 650 38.27 -70.61 1.74
N LEU A 651 39.02 -69.93 2.61
CA LEU A 651 39.36 -70.43 3.92
C LEU A 651 38.14 -70.35 4.84
N GLU A 652 37.44 -69.21 4.83
CA GLU A 652 36.21 -68.95 5.58
C GLU A 652 35.13 -70.01 5.29
N LYS A 653 34.81 -70.25 4.01
CA LYS A 653 33.88 -71.32 3.59
C LYS A 653 34.27 -72.72 4.07
N ARG A 654 35.57 -72.97 4.24
CA ARG A 654 36.07 -74.26 4.74
C ARG A 654 35.99 -74.36 6.26
N ILE A 655 36.04 -73.22 6.94
CA ILE A 655 35.83 -73.10 8.38
C ILE A 655 34.33 -73.28 8.69
N ASP A 656 33.43 -72.59 7.99
CA ASP A 656 31.97 -72.76 8.10
C ASP A 656 31.57 -74.24 7.97
N PHE A 657 32.08 -74.89 6.92
CA PHE A 657 31.85 -76.32 6.70
C PHE A 657 32.32 -77.18 7.88
N LEU A 658 33.46 -76.85 8.50
CA LEU A 658 33.93 -77.56 9.68
C LEU A 658 33.04 -77.28 10.90
N GLU A 659 32.56 -76.05 11.09
CA GLU A 659 31.66 -75.71 12.19
C GLU A 659 30.33 -76.43 12.10
N GLU A 660 29.71 -76.48 10.91
CA GLU A 660 28.47 -77.23 10.66
C GLU A 660 28.63 -78.73 10.97
N GLN A 661 29.78 -79.33 10.64
CA GLN A 661 30.07 -80.73 10.93
C GLN A 661 30.22 -81.03 12.43
N PHE A 662 30.39 -80.01 13.28
CA PHE A 662 30.62 -80.15 14.71
C PHE A 662 29.63 -79.36 15.58
N LEU A 663 28.46 -78.97 15.05
CA LEU A 663 27.38 -78.25 15.75
C LEU A 663 27.05 -78.86 17.13
N ASP A 664 27.05 -80.19 17.25
CA ASP A 664 26.74 -80.93 18.50
C ASP A 664 27.84 -80.85 19.57
N LYS A 665 28.98 -80.20 19.27
CA LYS A 665 30.19 -80.18 20.11
C LYS A 665 30.65 -78.75 20.39
N PRO A 666 30.02 -78.04 21.34
CA PRO A 666 30.26 -76.60 21.58
C PRO A 666 31.69 -76.22 21.98
N LYS A 667 32.49 -77.17 22.52
CA LYS A 667 33.93 -76.93 22.81
C LYS A 667 34.80 -76.96 21.56
N ILE A 668 34.40 -77.71 20.53
CA ILE A 668 35.12 -77.80 19.25
C ILE A 668 34.79 -76.56 18.41
N VAL A 669 33.51 -76.19 18.33
CA VAL A 669 33.06 -74.94 17.68
C VAL A 669 33.81 -73.73 18.26
N LYS A 670 33.80 -73.53 19.58
CA LYS A 670 34.60 -72.45 20.24
C LYS A 670 36.11 -72.49 20.00
N ARG A 671 36.67 -73.63 19.56
CA ARG A 671 38.09 -73.75 19.21
C ARG A 671 38.32 -73.41 17.74
N ILE A 672 37.36 -73.73 16.87
CA ILE A 672 37.35 -73.36 15.45
C ILE A 672 37.22 -71.83 15.34
N GLU A 673 36.22 -71.21 15.98
CA GLU A 673 36.05 -69.74 16.09
C GLU A 673 37.34 -69.01 16.52
N ARG A 674 38.10 -69.57 17.47
CA ARG A 674 39.38 -68.96 17.94
C ARG A 674 40.52 -69.08 16.93
N ILE A 675 40.54 -70.16 16.15
CA ILE A 675 41.55 -70.41 15.13
C ILE A 675 41.25 -69.53 13.93
N GLU A 676 39.99 -69.45 13.52
CA GLU A 676 39.46 -68.54 12.51
C GLU A 676 39.86 -67.10 12.77
N ASN A 677 39.43 -66.52 13.90
CA ASN A 677 39.75 -65.14 14.27
C ASN A 677 41.26 -64.84 14.28
N ARG A 678 42.10 -65.84 14.57
CA ARG A 678 43.57 -65.73 14.47
C ARG A 678 44.07 -65.72 13.03
N ILE A 679 43.52 -66.55 12.16
CA ILE A 679 43.91 -66.62 10.76
C ILE A 679 43.45 -65.38 10.00
N ASP A 680 42.23 -64.90 10.25
CA ASP A 680 41.69 -63.70 9.59
C ASP A 680 42.53 -62.48 9.92
N LYS A 681 42.90 -62.30 11.20
CA LYS A 681 43.83 -61.24 11.61
C LYS A 681 45.20 -61.34 10.94
N VAL A 682 45.69 -62.54 10.64
CA VAL A 682 46.99 -62.73 9.96
C VAL A 682 46.88 -62.40 8.46
N LEU A 683 45.82 -62.88 7.80
CA LEU A 683 45.56 -62.61 6.38
C LEU A 683 45.29 -61.12 6.13
N ALA A 684 44.44 -60.51 6.97
CA ALA A 684 44.10 -59.10 6.85
C ALA A 684 45.33 -58.20 7.09
N ARG A 685 46.17 -58.51 8.09
CA ARG A 685 47.46 -57.80 8.29
C ARG A 685 48.41 -57.94 7.10
N ALA A 686 48.41 -59.08 6.41
CA ALA A 686 49.21 -59.25 5.21
C ALA A 686 48.72 -58.32 4.09
N ILE A 687 47.40 -58.23 3.88
CA ILE A 687 46.79 -57.33 2.89
C ILE A 687 47.09 -55.87 3.23
N ILE A 688 46.91 -55.45 4.50
CA ILE A 688 47.23 -54.08 4.96
C ILE A 688 48.69 -53.73 4.66
N ARG A 689 49.63 -54.63 4.99
CA ARG A 689 51.06 -54.41 4.72
C ARG A 689 51.36 -54.25 3.23
N ASP A 690 50.63 -54.96 2.37
CA ASP A 690 50.76 -54.80 0.93
C ASP A 690 50.17 -53.48 0.44
N LEU A 691 49.02 -53.05 0.97
CA LEU A 691 48.48 -51.72 0.68
C LEU A 691 49.49 -50.62 1.06
N GLU A 692 50.10 -50.69 2.24
CA GLU A 692 51.14 -49.75 2.70
C GLU A 692 52.37 -49.73 1.77
N ASN A 693 52.85 -50.90 1.36
CA ASN A 693 54.02 -51.03 0.47
C ASN A 693 53.76 -50.47 -0.94
N GLN A 694 52.50 -50.48 -1.39
CA GLN A 694 52.09 -50.06 -2.72
C GLN A 694 51.62 -48.60 -2.77
N ARG A 695 51.31 -48.01 -1.62
CA ARG A 695 50.95 -46.59 -1.47
C ARG A 695 52.05 -45.69 -2.04
N ASN A 696 51.66 -44.63 -2.75
CA ASN A 696 52.55 -43.68 -3.44
C ASN A 696 53.42 -44.30 -4.56
N ARG A 697 53.17 -45.56 -4.95
CA ARG A 697 53.85 -46.23 -6.08
C ARG A 697 52.86 -46.68 -7.14
N ASN A 698 51.94 -47.56 -6.75
CA ASN A 698 50.96 -48.16 -7.65
C ASN A 698 49.52 -48.04 -7.12
N ILE A 699 49.34 -47.52 -5.90
CA ILE A 699 48.06 -47.20 -5.26
C ILE A 699 48.14 -45.75 -4.77
N ASN A 700 47.17 -44.91 -5.12
CA ASN A 700 47.06 -43.54 -4.60
C ASN A 700 46.42 -43.50 -3.20
N ASP A 701 46.33 -42.32 -2.58
CA ASP A 701 45.76 -42.19 -1.24
C ASP A 701 44.28 -42.59 -1.19
N GLN A 702 43.48 -42.29 -2.22
CA GLN A 702 42.05 -42.62 -2.26
C GLN A 702 41.83 -44.14 -2.18
N ALA A 703 42.48 -44.93 -3.04
CA ALA A 703 42.38 -46.39 -2.98
C ALA A 703 43.00 -46.97 -1.71
N TYR A 704 44.09 -46.39 -1.20
CA TYR A 704 44.70 -46.87 0.02
C TYR A 704 43.74 -46.75 1.22
N PHE A 705 43.17 -45.56 1.45
CA PHE A 705 42.28 -45.34 2.59
C PHE A 705 40.98 -46.13 2.47
N LEU A 706 40.38 -46.15 1.28
CA LEU A 706 39.15 -46.90 1.01
C LEU A 706 39.34 -48.40 1.25
N LEU A 707 40.40 -49.01 0.72
CA LEU A 707 40.66 -50.44 0.91
C LEU A 707 41.13 -50.76 2.33
N LEU A 708 41.86 -49.86 2.98
CA LEU A 708 42.25 -50.02 4.38
C LEU A 708 41.01 -50.06 5.29
N GLU A 709 40.04 -49.18 5.04
CA GLU A 709 38.77 -49.15 5.77
C GLU A 709 38.01 -50.47 5.63
N ASP A 710 37.91 -51.01 4.42
CA ASP A 710 37.31 -52.33 4.15
C ASP A 710 37.97 -53.45 4.94
N ILE A 711 39.30 -53.56 4.85
CA ILE A 711 40.03 -54.63 5.52
C ILE A 711 39.91 -54.48 7.04
N ASN A 712 39.90 -53.25 7.57
CA ASN A 712 39.67 -53.02 8.99
C ASN A 712 38.24 -53.36 9.41
N TRP A 713 37.24 -53.09 8.58
CA TRP A 713 35.85 -53.48 8.84
C TRP A 713 35.71 -54.99 8.97
N LEU A 714 36.26 -55.75 8.01
CA LEU A 714 36.28 -57.22 7.99
C LEU A 714 37.05 -57.86 9.16
N ILE A 715 37.96 -57.13 9.81
CA ILE A 715 38.67 -57.62 11.01
C ILE A 715 37.79 -57.47 12.27
N ASN A 716 36.92 -56.45 12.29
CA ASN A 716 36.24 -55.99 13.49
C ASN A 716 34.77 -56.41 13.56
N ASN A 717 34.16 -56.74 12.42
CA ASN A 717 32.80 -57.26 12.27
C ASN A 717 32.88 -58.58 11.53
#